data_AF-A0A401L7K1-F1
#
_entry.id   AF-A0A401L7K1-F1
#
_cell.length_a   1.000
_cell.length_b   1.000
_cell.length_c   1.000
_cell.angle_alpha   90.00
_cell.angle_beta   90.00
_cell.angle_gamma   90.00
#
_symmetry.space_group_name_H-M   'P 1'
#
loop_
_entity.id
_entity.type
_entity.pdbx_description
1 polymer ?
#
loop_
_entity_poly.entity_id
_entity_poly.type
_entity_poly.pdbx_seq_one_letter_code
_entity_poly.pdbx_strand_id
1 'polypeptide(L)'
;MECSAAWINSTTVDEISVRKSGAFTTLPVRISKYNEIAITTAQKLACIWDTMRCGSVSSRPVNFGRNLLPLVVPEALPERMATAVKLIELGHLCDARFTEQSGSLQYADPIQAQLRTLIYEVATEAIQFDREQGMLILELLGKAVAPEPMSFGCRKSSAFRTFWPILEFAIGMKLSEMDRILLRDIKNVVDECHMLNDEYWGANATSAGVYQTDFGRMPSLSFEGGKESLKSRIIDLEYRYRALQAEVCGKYPVESMRLRRWIEAAGVAMAGYNYWRALSANGPCNSLSTSACSCSPSEWTRVTTPASTISFSSTHTYSGTYDRGESTTLTAVTNYINSMPPSSSVQTLKMTPSALNQWTRAPAPAVQCISSLMTSLYNAITTLTDITADNTQRYNQPTAHAVFGTMQASNSAYYTFIQSVSEARALANPTLATDILLGEFNRLYAGHSRELTWKYNACIPSEAEYLSVVDDTTGSLYTLLVKLLQAESCLPFHCKPDLTPLATLLARFVHVKEDYLAFHNRESKMGGFSDARVLSYPVIRLANIKPDSRAQISRYLFERKDASKTGCSCAEEKKDPCGNSVNYSCLVLLLREYGALSATRELLRDIEDKIEREVMQIEKLTGEVNPLIRKLIAGLREGLLP
;
A
#
# COMPACT_ATOMS: atom_id res chain seq x y z
N MET A 1 -18.59 -9.86 40.33
CA MET A 1 -17.19 -9.66 40.75
C MET A 1 -16.50 -8.86 39.67
N GLU A 2 -16.33 -7.56 39.87
CA GLU A 2 -15.45 -6.74 39.03
C GLU A 2 -14.01 -7.22 39.26
N CYS A 3 -13.48 -8.02 38.34
CA CYS A 3 -12.05 -8.30 38.31
C CYS A 3 -11.34 -7.03 37.84
N SER A 4 -10.59 -6.39 38.74
CA SER A 4 -9.98 -5.06 38.60
C SER A 4 -8.86 -4.93 37.55
N ALA A 5 -8.79 -5.81 36.55
CA ALA A 5 -7.66 -5.92 35.63
C ALA A 5 -7.92 -5.41 34.19
N ALA A 6 -9.12 -4.89 33.87
CA ALA A 6 -9.46 -4.50 32.48
C ALA A 6 -9.14 -3.03 32.12
N TRP A 7 -9.09 -2.13 33.09
CA TRP A 7 -9.06 -0.68 32.86
C TRP A 7 -7.77 -0.07 33.38
N ILE A 8 -6.88 0.33 32.47
CA ILE A 8 -5.53 0.81 32.83
C ILE A 8 -5.46 2.33 32.66
N ASN A 9 -6.03 2.85 31.57
CA ASN A 9 -5.84 4.23 31.13
C ASN A 9 -7.03 5.15 31.42
N SER A 10 -8.08 4.65 32.07
CA SER A 10 -9.29 5.45 32.35
C SER A 10 -9.80 5.33 33.79
N THR A 11 -10.63 6.30 34.20
CA THR A 11 -11.38 6.31 35.47
C THR A 11 -12.88 6.32 35.20
N THR A 12 -13.67 5.72 36.10
CA THR A 12 -15.14 5.78 36.04
C THR A 12 -15.64 7.18 36.36
N VAL A 13 -16.60 7.66 35.58
CA VAL A 13 -17.35 8.89 35.92
C VAL A 13 -18.46 8.51 36.89
N ASP A 14 -18.63 9.33 37.93
CA ASP A 14 -19.69 9.15 38.93
C ASP A 14 -21.09 9.16 38.29
N GLU A 15 -21.92 8.16 38.62
CA GLU A 15 -23.23 7.98 37.98
C GLU A 15 -24.17 9.17 38.25
N ILE A 16 -24.09 9.78 39.43
CA ILE A 16 -24.91 10.96 39.76
C ILE A 16 -24.54 12.10 38.80
N SER A 17 -23.26 12.29 38.53
CA SER A 17 -22.75 13.28 37.59
C SER A 17 -23.17 12.98 36.14
N VAL A 18 -23.21 11.70 35.75
CA VAL A 18 -23.73 11.27 34.44
C VAL A 18 -25.21 11.60 34.31
N ARG A 19 -26.04 11.23 35.29
CA ARG A 19 -27.49 11.51 35.25
C ARG A 19 -27.80 13.01 35.28
N LYS A 20 -27.04 13.80 36.06
CA LYS A 20 -27.17 15.27 36.12
C LYS A 20 -26.94 15.95 34.77
N SER A 21 -26.13 15.35 33.89
CA SER A 21 -25.92 15.89 32.54
C SER A 21 -27.13 15.73 31.61
N GLY A 22 -28.12 14.93 31.99
CA GLY A 22 -29.23 14.50 31.12
C GLY A 22 -28.95 13.23 30.33
N ALA A 23 -27.75 12.65 30.44
CA ALA A 23 -27.42 11.37 29.84
C ALA A 23 -28.25 10.24 30.46
N PHE A 24 -28.69 9.31 29.61
CA PHE A 24 -29.57 8.22 30.01
C PHE A 24 -28.97 6.84 29.76
N THR A 25 -27.71 6.75 29.32
CA THR A 25 -26.95 5.50 29.23
C THR A 25 -27.06 4.65 30.51
N THR A 26 -27.23 3.36 30.31
CA THR A 26 -27.22 2.27 31.29
C THR A 26 -25.84 1.61 31.40
N LEU A 27 -24.95 1.92 30.46
CA LEU A 27 -23.56 1.47 30.46
C LEU A 27 -22.66 2.43 31.25
N PRO A 28 -21.58 1.91 31.88
CA PRO A 28 -20.65 2.72 32.65
C PRO A 28 -19.90 3.69 31.75
N VAL A 29 -19.87 4.96 32.15
CA VAL A 29 -19.11 6.00 31.49
C VAL A 29 -17.72 6.07 32.10
N ARG A 30 -16.69 6.14 31.25
CA ARG A 30 -15.30 6.30 31.68
C ARG A 30 -14.65 7.46 30.95
N ILE A 31 -13.67 8.07 31.61
CA ILE A 31 -12.87 9.16 31.07
C ILE A 31 -11.38 8.79 31.11
N SER A 32 -10.64 9.12 30.06
CA SER A 32 -9.20 8.89 30.03
C SER A 32 -8.48 9.63 31.17
N LYS A 33 -7.48 8.98 31.79
CA LYS A 33 -6.54 9.62 32.72
C LYS A 33 -5.69 10.71 32.03
N TYR A 34 -5.61 10.66 30.70
CA TYR A 34 -4.88 11.61 29.86
C TYR A 34 -5.82 12.63 29.20
N ASN A 35 -6.96 12.91 29.85
CA ASN A 35 -7.97 13.87 29.39
C ASN A 35 -7.36 15.23 28.98
N GLU A 36 -6.41 15.76 29.75
CA GLU A 36 -5.76 17.04 29.44
C GLU A 36 -5.03 17.03 28.08
N ILE A 37 -4.39 15.91 27.71
CA ILE A 37 -3.75 15.74 26.41
C ILE A 37 -4.81 15.79 25.31
N ALA A 38 -5.93 15.13 25.53
CA ALA A 38 -7.04 15.07 24.58
C ALA A 38 -7.65 16.45 24.34
N ILE A 39 -7.96 17.17 25.42
CA ILE A 39 -8.53 18.53 25.38
C ILE A 39 -7.56 19.47 24.68
N THR A 40 -6.29 19.48 25.09
CA THR A 40 -5.27 20.37 24.52
C THR A 40 -5.05 20.08 23.04
N THR A 41 -5.05 18.80 22.65
CA THR A 41 -4.84 18.41 21.25
C THR A 41 -6.03 18.81 20.37
N ALA A 42 -7.26 18.60 20.84
CA ALA A 42 -8.47 19.01 20.14
C ALA A 42 -8.52 20.54 19.95
N GLN A 43 -8.22 21.30 21.00
CA GLN A 43 -8.16 22.77 20.94
C GLN A 43 -7.11 23.27 19.93
N LYS A 44 -5.92 22.64 19.91
CA LYS A 44 -4.87 22.98 18.93
C LYS A 44 -5.31 22.68 17.51
N LEU A 45 -5.90 21.52 17.26
CA LEU A 45 -6.37 21.16 15.91
C LEU A 45 -7.50 22.08 15.44
N ALA A 46 -8.44 22.44 16.32
CA ALA A 46 -9.47 23.42 16.03
C ALA A 46 -8.88 24.80 15.67
N CYS A 47 -7.90 25.28 16.45
CA CYS A 47 -7.19 26.53 16.16
C CYS A 47 -6.47 26.50 14.79
N ILE A 48 -5.82 25.38 14.47
CA ILE A 48 -5.16 25.16 13.18
C ILE A 48 -6.19 25.23 12.05
N TRP A 49 -7.32 24.53 12.19
CA TRP A 49 -8.39 24.53 11.21
C TRP A 49 -9.00 25.91 10.97
N ASP A 50 -9.25 26.67 12.03
CA ASP A 50 -9.81 28.02 11.94
C ASP A 50 -8.86 29.00 11.27
N THR A 51 -7.55 28.89 11.57
CA THR A 51 -6.51 29.68 10.91
C THR A 51 -6.47 29.38 9.41
N MET A 52 -6.59 28.10 9.03
CA MET A 52 -6.63 27.69 7.63
C MET A 52 -7.90 28.19 6.90
N ARG A 53 -9.05 28.21 7.58
CA ARG A 53 -10.34 28.64 7.00
C ARG A 53 -10.48 30.17 6.87
N CYS A 54 -10.01 30.93 7.86
CA CYS A 54 -10.32 32.36 7.99
C CYS A 54 -9.15 33.31 7.66
N GLY A 55 -7.96 32.78 7.33
CA GLY A 55 -6.78 33.60 6.97
C GLY A 55 -6.24 34.49 8.09
N SER A 56 -6.78 34.36 9.30
CA SER A 56 -6.39 35.05 10.53
C SER A 56 -6.82 34.22 11.74
N VAL A 57 -6.21 34.44 12.90
CA VAL A 57 -6.63 33.79 14.16
C VAL A 57 -8.03 34.33 14.50
N SER A 58 -9.07 33.53 14.24
CA SER A 58 -10.43 33.86 14.64
C SER A 58 -10.52 33.87 16.17
N SER A 59 -10.94 34.99 16.75
CA SER A 59 -11.31 35.10 18.17
C SER A 59 -12.71 34.55 18.46
N ARG A 60 -13.44 34.06 17.44
CA ARG A 60 -14.74 33.41 17.67
C ARG A 60 -14.49 32.01 18.22
N PRO A 61 -15.08 31.66 19.38
CA PRO A 61 -15.02 30.30 19.88
C PRO A 61 -15.78 29.44 18.88
N VAL A 62 -15.05 28.61 18.13
CA VAL A 62 -15.73 27.54 17.42
C VAL A 62 -16.13 26.53 18.47
N ASN A 63 -17.44 26.39 18.65
CA ASN A 63 -18.05 25.30 19.41
C ASN A 63 -17.83 23.98 18.64
N PHE A 64 -16.57 23.58 18.46
CA PHE A 64 -16.23 22.18 18.19
C PHE A 64 -16.69 21.40 19.42
N GLY A 65 -17.66 20.52 19.23
CA GLY A 65 -18.50 19.94 20.27
C GLY A 65 -17.70 19.35 21.42
N ARG A 66 -17.48 20.17 22.47
CA ARG A 66 -17.19 19.82 23.86
C ARG A 66 -16.55 18.43 24.03
N ASN A 67 -15.32 18.25 23.53
CA ASN A 67 -14.41 17.12 23.73
C ASN A 67 -15.07 15.73 23.84
N LEU A 68 -15.51 15.19 22.69
CA LEU A 68 -15.98 13.80 22.51
C LEU A 68 -14.92 12.75 22.94
N LEU A 69 -13.67 13.11 22.74
CA LEU A 69 -12.53 12.23 22.57
C LEU A 69 -12.09 11.46 23.82
N PRO A 70 -12.09 12.07 25.03
CA PRO A 70 -11.72 11.36 26.26
C PRO A 70 -12.77 10.34 26.70
N LEU A 71 -13.99 10.43 26.15
CA LEU A 71 -15.14 9.60 26.51
C LEU A 71 -15.37 8.46 25.51
N VAL A 72 -14.99 8.65 24.24
CA VAL A 72 -15.16 7.65 23.18
C VAL A 72 -13.99 6.68 23.06
N VAL A 73 -12.76 7.13 23.36
CA VAL A 73 -11.58 6.25 23.45
C VAL A 73 -10.88 6.36 24.81
N PRO A 74 -11.57 6.13 25.94
CA PRO A 74 -11.02 6.39 27.27
C PRO A 74 -9.83 5.51 27.62
N GLU A 75 -9.73 4.32 27.01
CA GLU A 75 -8.61 3.37 27.19
C GLU A 75 -7.50 3.51 26.15
N ALA A 76 -7.47 4.64 25.42
CA ALA A 76 -6.38 4.94 24.51
C ALA A 76 -5.02 4.85 25.22
N LEU A 77 -4.04 4.28 24.53
CA LEU A 77 -2.66 4.24 25.01
C LEU A 77 -2.13 5.68 25.14
N PRO A 78 -1.34 5.98 26.18
CA PRO A 78 -0.90 7.36 26.46
C PRO A 78 -0.19 8.01 25.26
N GLU A 79 0.68 7.23 24.62
CA GLU A 79 1.44 7.62 23.42
C GLU A 79 0.58 7.79 22.16
N ARG A 80 -0.57 7.11 22.08
CA ARG A 80 -1.48 7.18 20.92
C ARG A 80 -2.61 8.20 21.12
N MET A 81 -2.79 8.74 22.33
CA MET A 81 -3.92 9.60 22.69
C MET A 81 -4.03 10.83 21.79
N ALA A 82 -2.94 11.56 21.59
CA ALA A 82 -2.94 12.79 20.79
C ALA A 82 -3.29 12.51 19.32
N THR A 83 -2.69 11.47 18.71
CA THR A 83 -2.95 11.12 17.32
C THR A 83 -4.37 10.56 17.14
N ALA A 84 -4.85 9.70 18.04
CA ALA A 84 -6.23 9.20 18.02
C ALA A 84 -7.24 10.34 18.12
N VAL A 85 -6.95 11.34 18.96
CA VAL A 85 -7.76 12.55 19.08
C VAL A 85 -7.87 13.29 17.75
N LYS A 86 -6.72 13.58 17.12
CA LYS A 86 -6.70 14.29 15.83
C LYS A 86 -7.48 13.53 14.76
N LEU A 87 -7.37 12.19 14.72
CA LEU A 87 -8.07 11.36 13.74
C LEU A 87 -9.60 11.40 13.89
N ILE A 88 -10.11 11.36 15.12
CA ILE A 88 -11.56 11.43 15.38
C ILE A 88 -12.09 12.82 14.98
N GLU A 89 -11.40 13.90 15.37
CA GLU A 89 -11.78 15.27 14.99
C GLU A 89 -11.78 15.46 13.47
N LEU A 90 -10.78 14.92 12.77
CA LEU A 90 -10.75 14.94 11.30
C LEU A 90 -11.91 14.16 10.68
N GLY A 91 -12.31 13.03 11.28
CA GLY A 91 -13.51 12.29 10.88
C GLY A 91 -14.76 13.18 10.92
N HIS A 92 -14.98 13.87 12.04
CA HIS A 92 -16.11 14.80 12.20
C HIS A 92 -16.07 15.98 11.22
N LEU A 93 -14.87 16.52 10.95
CA LEU A 93 -14.69 17.59 9.97
C LEU A 93 -15.08 17.16 8.55
N CYS A 94 -14.80 15.91 8.19
CA CYS A 94 -15.22 15.35 6.90
C CYS A 94 -16.75 15.24 6.83
N ASP A 95 -17.42 14.82 7.91
CA ASP A 95 -18.88 14.65 7.93
C ASP A 95 -19.65 15.98 7.90
N ALA A 96 -19.22 16.98 8.67
CA ALA A 96 -19.89 18.28 8.73
C ALA A 96 -19.96 18.99 7.36
N ARG A 97 -19.01 18.70 6.46
CA ARG A 97 -19.02 19.25 5.09
C ARG A 97 -19.96 18.52 4.13
N PHE A 98 -20.20 17.22 4.31
CA PHE A 98 -21.18 16.50 3.50
C PHE A 98 -22.59 17.08 3.67
N THR A 99 -22.90 17.61 4.86
CA THR A 99 -24.17 18.27 5.12
C THR A 99 -24.29 19.65 4.45
N GLU A 100 -23.20 20.43 4.37
CA GLU A 100 -23.20 21.78 3.76
C GLU A 100 -23.25 21.76 2.21
N GLN A 101 -22.70 20.73 1.56
CA GLN A 101 -22.66 20.63 0.08
C GLN A 101 -24.02 20.36 -0.58
N SER A 102 -25.08 20.13 0.20
CA SER A 102 -26.44 19.98 -0.32
C SER A 102 -27.08 21.30 -0.78
N GLY A 103 -26.42 22.46 -0.59
CA GLY A 103 -27.01 23.78 -0.88
C GLY A 103 -26.31 24.70 -1.88
N SER A 104 -25.03 24.50 -2.24
CA SER A 104 -24.38 25.39 -3.24
C SER A 104 -23.12 24.79 -3.87
N LEU A 105 -23.22 24.43 -5.16
CA LEU A 105 -22.07 24.24 -6.03
C LEU A 105 -21.53 25.62 -6.39
N GLN A 106 -20.37 26.05 -5.88
CA GLN A 106 -19.38 26.85 -6.66
C GLN A 106 -18.07 27.30 -5.98
N TYR A 107 -17.75 27.00 -4.71
CA TYR A 107 -16.52 27.57 -4.08
C TYR A 107 -15.75 26.63 -3.11
N ALA A 108 -15.41 25.40 -3.50
CA ALA A 108 -14.87 24.40 -2.55
C ALA A 108 -13.39 23.97 -2.71
N ASP A 109 -12.62 24.47 -3.67
CA ASP A 109 -11.28 23.91 -3.95
C ASP A 109 -10.18 24.16 -2.89
N PRO A 110 -9.99 25.38 -2.34
CA PRO A 110 -8.84 25.64 -1.45
C PRO A 110 -8.94 24.94 -0.10
N ILE A 111 -10.15 24.94 0.48
CA ILE A 111 -10.36 24.39 1.83
C ILE A 111 -10.44 22.87 1.79
N GLN A 112 -10.70 22.25 0.64
CA GLN A 112 -10.63 20.80 0.45
C GLN A 112 -9.18 20.33 0.34
N ALA A 113 -8.32 21.09 -0.37
CA ALA A 113 -6.89 20.84 -0.40
C ALA A 113 -6.26 20.92 1.00
N GLN A 114 -6.61 21.95 1.79
CA GLN A 114 -6.13 22.11 3.17
C GLN A 114 -6.54 20.96 4.10
N LEU A 115 -7.80 20.49 4.00
CA LEU A 115 -8.27 19.34 4.76
C LEU A 115 -7.51 18.06 4.40
N ARG A 116 -7.24 17.84 3.11
CA ARG A 116 -6.42 16.70 2.66
C ARG A 116 -5.02 16.76 3.26
N THR A 117 -4.40 17.94 3.28
CA THR A 117 -3.07 18.12 3.91
C THR A 117 -3.08 17.71 5.38
N LEU A 118 -4.08 18.16 6.16
CA LEU A 118 -4.21 17.77 7.56
C LEU A 118 -4.45 16.27 7.74
N ILE A 119 -5.27 15.65 6.88
CA ILE A 119 -5.49 14.20 6.90
C ILE A 119 -4.18 13.46 6.66
N TYR A 120 -3.38 13.86 5.66
CA TYR A 120 -2.10 13.22 5.38
C TYR A 120 -1.11 13.39 6.53
N GLU A 121 -1.03 14.57 7.14
CA GLU A 121 -0.14 14.84 8.28
C GLU A 121 -0.47 13.95 9.47
N VAL A 122 -1.74 13.95 9.90
CA VAL A 122 -2.18 13.16 11.06
C VAL A 122 -2.13 11.66 10.77
N ALA A 123 -2.47 11.24 9.55
CA ALA A 123 -2.34 9.83 9.16
C ALA A 123 -0.87 9.39 9.13
N THR A 124 0.06 10.27 8.76
CA THR A 124 1.50 9.96 8.81
C THR A 124 1.95 9.74 10.25
N GLU A 125 1.46 10.53 11.22
CA GLU A 125 1.69 10.25 12.64
C GLU A 125 1.15 8.87 13.03
N ALA A 126 -0.07 8.51 12.60
CA ALA A 126 -0.66 7.21 12.88
C ALA A 126 0.15 6.05 12.27
N ILE A 127 0.67 6.21 11.05
CA ILE A 127 1.52 5.25 10.34
C ILE A 127 2.85 5.02 11.08
N GLN A 128 3.39 6.03 11.76
CA GLN A 128 4.60 5.88 12.58
C GLN A 128 4.36 4.99 13.81
N PHE A 129 3.17 5.06 14.41
CA PHE A 129 2.78 4.20 15.53
C PHE A 129 2.34 2.79 15.09
N ASP A 130 1.56 2.70 14.01
CA ASP A 130 1.04 1.46 13.46
C ASP A 130 0.81 1.62 11.94
N ARG A 131 1.75 1.09 11.14
CA ARG A 131 1.73 1.28 9.69
C ARG A 131 0.45 0.77 9.04
N GLU A 132 -0.06 -0.38 9.45
CA GLU A 132 -1.21 -0.99 8.79
C GLU A 132 -2.52 -0.30 9.19
N GLN A 133 -2.72 -0.04 10.48
CA GLN A 133 -3.91 0.69 10.94
C GLN A 133 -3.89 2.14 10.47
N GLY A 134 -2.73 2.80 10.46
CA GLY A 134 -2.56 4.15 9.92
C GLY A 134 -2.90 4.24 8.44
N MET A 135 -2.47 3.26 7.63
CA MET A 135 -2.83 3.18 6.20
C MET A 135 -4.33 2.93 5.98
N LEU A 136 -4.95 2.06 6.78
CA LEU A 136 -6.41 1.82 6.73
C LEU A 136 -7.20 3.08 7.07
N ILE A 137 -6.79 3.80 8.12
CA ILE A 137 -7.42 5.06 8.53
C ILE A 137 -7.26 6.14 7.45
N LEU A 138 -6.07 6.24 6.83
CA LEU A 138 -5.80 7.15 5.72
C LEU A 138 -6.71 6.87 4.52
N GLU A 139 -6.86 5.61 4.13
CA GLU A 139 -7.72 5.22 3.02
C GLU A 139 -9.19 5.61 3.28
N LEU A 140 -9.68 5.37 4.49
CA LEU A 140 -11.06 5.67 4.88
C LEU A 140 -11.33 7.17 4.98
N LEU A 141 -10.42 7.95 5.58
CA LEU A 141 -10.52 9.41 5.61
C LEU A 141 -10.37 10.00 4.19
N GLY A 142 -9.47 9.45 3.36
CA GLY A 142 -9.29 9.88 1.98
C GLY A 142 -10.55 9.68 1.13
N LYS A 143 -11.25 8.55 1.30
CA LYS A 143 -12.55 8.28 0.66
C LYS A 143 -13.64 9.25 1.10
N ALA A 144 -13.60 9.75 2.34
CA ALA A 144 -14.55 10.76 2.83
C ALA A 144 -14.33 12.14 2.19
N VAL A 145 -13.17 12.43 1.58
CA VAL A 145 -12.89 13.72 0.89
C VAL A 145 -12.99 13.61 -0.64
N ALA A 146 -13.37 12.44 -1.17
CA ALA A 146 -13.55 12.21 -2.60
C ALA A 146 -15.04 12.34 -2.99
N PRO A 147 -15.40 13.09 -4.05
CA PRO A 147 -16.77 13.18 -4.53
C PRO A 147 -17.12 11.93 -5.32
N GLU A 148 -17.54 10.85 -4.64
CA GLU A 148 -18.18 9.72 -5.33
C GLU A 148 -19.71 9.88 -5.32
N PRO A 149 -20.40 9.61 -6.46
CA PRO A 149 -21.84 9.57 -6.50
C PRO A 149 -22.34 8.35 -5.71
N MET A 150 -22.84 8.58 -4.50
CA MET A 150 -23.47 7.52 -3.72
C MET A 150 -24.74 7.02 -4.42
N SER A 151 -24.87 5.70 -4.50
CA SER A 151 -26.12 5.02 -4.85
C SER A 151 -27.25 5.44 -3.91
N PHE A 152 -28.40 5.80 -4.48
CA PHE A 152 -29.64 6.03 -3.73
C PHE A 152 -29.92 4.85 -2.77
N GLY A 153 -29.91 5.12 -1.46
CA GLY A 153 -30.45 4.20 -0.45
C GLY A 153 -29.49 3.75 0.67
N CYS A 154 -28.18 4.04 0.61
CA CYS A 154 -27.27 3.68 1.71
C CYS A 154 -26.94 4.89 2.59
N ARG A 155 -27.91 5.38 3.37
CA ARG A 155 -27.69 6.41 4.38
C ARG A 155 -27.17 5.79 5.68
N LYS A 156 -25.99 5.18 5.65
CA LYS A 156 -25.23 4.97 6.88
C LYS A 156 -24.33 6.19 7.06
N SER A 157 -24.56 6.95 8.13
CA SER A 157 -23.76 8.13 8.49
C SER A 157 -22.25 7.80 8.35
N SER A 158 -21.55 8.65 7.61
CA SER A 158 -20.14 8.52 7.24
C SER A 158 -19.20 8.49 8.46
N ALA A 159 -19.60 9.11 9.58
CA ALA A 159 -18.83 9.28 10.81
C ALA A 159 -18.29 7.98 11.42
N PHE A 160 -19.01 6.86 11.23
CA PHE A 160 -18.65 5.59 11.85
C PHE A 160 -17.74 4.72 10.99
N ARG A 161 -17.41 5.14 9.75
CA ARG A 161 -16.49 4.37 8.89
C ARG A 161 -15.08 4.30 9.48
N THR A 162 -14.60 5.39 10.07
CA THR A 162 -13.26 5.50 10.66
C THR A 162 -13.23 5.17 12.15
N PHE A 163 -14.38 5.19 12.84
CA PHE A 163 -14.49 4.95 14.27
C PHE A 163 -13.80 3.64 14.72
N TRP A 164 -14.11 2.52 14.07
CA TRP A 164 -13.58 1.22 14.49
C TRP A 164 -12.06 1.07 14.29
N PRO A 165 -11.48 1.44 13.13
CA PRO A 165 -10.04 1.52 12.97
C PRO A 165 -9.36 2.45 13.97
N ILE A 166 -9.96 3.60 14.29
CA ILE A 166 -9.38 4.53 15.27
C ILE A 166 -9.47 3.96 16.70
N LEU A 167 -10.56 3.28 17.06
CA LEU A 167 -10.68 2.58 18.35
C LEU A 167 -9.59 1.52 18.50
N GLU A 168 -9.45 0.66 17.47
CA GLU A 168 -8.41 -0.37 17.40
C GLU A 168 -6.99 0.22 17.52
N PHE A 169 -6.73 1.32 16.80
CA PHE A 169 -5.49 2.08 16.90
C PHE A 169 -5.26 2.63 18.30
N ALA A 170 -6.25 3.31 18.88
CA ALA A 170 -6.16 3.96 20.17
C ALA A 170 -5.80 2.96 21.28
N ILE A 171 -6.46 1.79 21.31
CA ILE A 171 -6.20 0.77 22.32
C ILE A 171 -4.99 -0.12 21.98
N GLY A 172 -4.41 0.01 20.78
CA GLY A 172 -3.29 -0.83 20.34
C GLY A 172 -3.67 -2.31 20.19
N MET A 173 -4.86 -2.57 19.65
CA MET A 173 -5.33 -3.92 19.35
C MET A 173 -5.68 -4.04 17.87
N LYS A 174 -5.23 -5.14 17.25
CA LYS A 174 -5.55 -5.46 15.86
C LYS A 174 -6.47 -6.68 15.82
N LEU A 175 -7.65 -6.50 15.24
CA LEU A 175 -8.57 -7.60 15.01
C LEU A 175 -8.21 -8.35 13.72
N SER A 176 -8.17 -9.69 13.80
CA SER A 176 -8.11 -10.55 12.61
C SER A 176 -9.46 -10.57 11.88
N GLU A 177 -9.49 -11.07 10.64
CA GLU A 177 -10.76 -11.19 9.88
C GLU A 177 -11.78 -12.08 10.62
N MET A 178 -11.31 -13.15 11.25
CA MET A 178 -12.16 -14.02 12.07
C MET A 178 -12.71 -13.30 13.31
N ASP A 179 -11.92 -12.43 13.93
CA ASP A 179 -12.39 -11.62 15.06
C ASP A 179 -13.48 -10.63 14.63
N ARG A 180 -13.33 -10.03 13.45
CA ARG A 180 -14.33 -9.11 12.88
C ARG A 180 -15.64 -9.83 12.56
N ILE A 181 -15.57 -11.08 12.10
CA ILE A 181 -16.75 -11.92 11.89
C ILE A 181 -17.42 -12.24 13.22
N LEU A 182 -16.64 -12.65 14.23
CA LEU A 182 -17.15 -12.99 15.56
C LEU A 182 -17.82 -11.79 16.26
N LEU A 183 -17.24 -10.60 16.12
CA LEU A 183 -17.70 -9.38 16.78
C LEU A 183 -18.73 -8.57 15.96
N ARG A 184 -19.19 -9.11 14.83
CA ARG A 184 -20.07 -8.41 13.88
C ARG A 184 -21.35 -7.88 14.53
N ASP A 185 -22.03 -8.69 15.33
CA ASP A 185 -23.31 -8.30 15.95
C ASP A 185 -23.10 -7.25 17.03
N ILE A 186 -22.01 -7.35 17.80
CA ILE A 186 -21.60 -6.32 18.76
C ILE A 186 -21.36 -4.99 18.03
N LYS A 187 -20.62 -5.03 16.92
CA LYS A 187 -20.32 -3.86 16.08
C LYS A 187 -21.61 -3.20 15.56
N ASN A 188 -22.53 -4.01 15.03
CA ASN A 188 -23.80 -3.52 14.49
C ASN A 188 -24.67 -2.82 15.55
N VAL A 189 -24.73 -3.36 16.77
CA VAL A 189 -25.48 -2.74 17.88
C VAL A 189 -24.90 -1.39 18.27
N VAL A 190 -23.57 -1.28 18.34
CA VAL A 190 -22.90 0.00 18.65
C VAL A 190 -23.12 1.02 17.53
N ASP A 191 -23.00 0.61 16.26
CA ASP A 191 -23.27 1.47 15.10
C ASP A 191 -24.72 2.00 15.12
N GLU A 192 -25.71 1.13 15.37
CA GLU A 192 -27.12 1.55 15.48
C GLU A 192 -27.35 2.49 16.67
N CYS A 193 -26.74 2.19 17.82
CA CYS A 193 -26.88 3.02 19.02
C CYS A 193 -26.33 4.44 18.81
N HIS A 194 -25.16 4.57 18.17
CA HIS A 194 -24.62 5.89 17.86
C HIS A 194 -25.50 6.68 16.87
N MET A 195 -26.04 6.02 15.84
CA MET A 195 -26.97 6.65 14.90
C MET A 195 -28.24 7.16 15.58
N LEU A 196 -28.86 6.36 16.46
CA LEU A 196 -30.06 6.78 17.18
C LEU A 196 -29.77 7.89 18.21
N ASN A 197 -28.56 7.90 18.80
CA ASN A 197 -28.12 9.02 19.63
C ASN A 197 -28.05 10.33 18.84
N ASP A 198 -27.52 10.31 17.62
CA ASP A 198 -27.48 11.50 16.76
C ASP A 198 -28.88 12.03 16.47
N GLU A 199 -29.82 11.14 16.19
CA GLU A 199 -31.22 11.49 15.95
C GLU A 199 -31.90 12.05 17.21
N TYR A 200 -31.73 11.39 18.36
CA TYR A 200 -32.32 11.82 19.63
C TYR A 200 -31.86 13.21 20.07
N TRP A 201 -30.55 13.45 20.00
CA TRP A 201 -29.95 14.71 20.46
C TRP A 201 -30.02 15.81 19.39
N GLY A 202 -30.17 15.46 18.11
CA GLY A 202 -30.33 16.39 16.99
C GLY A 202 -31.76 16.91 16.76
N ALA A 203 -32.79 16.25 17.29
CA ALA A 203 -34.20 16.57 17.06
C ALA A 203 -34.64 18.00 17.45
N ASN A 204 -33.82 18.76 18.18
CA ASN A 204 -34.11 20.13 18.62
C ASN A 204 -33.57 21.22 17.66
N ALA A 205 -32.78 20.88 16.63
CA ALA A 205 -32.15 21.86 15.74
C ALA A 205 -33.09 22.32 14.61
N THR A 206 -33.46 23.60 14.60
CA THR A 206 -34.33 24.28 13.63
C THR A 206 -33.69 24.51 12.26
N SER A 207 -33.06 23.49 11.67
CA SER A 207 -32.57 23.53 10.28
C SER A 207 -33.31 22.52 9.42
N ALA A 208 -34.36 23.00 8.76
CA ALA A 208 -35.02 22.34 7.65
C ALA A 208 -34.01 22.16 6.50
N GLY A 209 -33.52 20.92 6.32
CA GLY A 209 -32.65 20.58 5.19
C GLY A 209 -31.90 19.27 5.41
N VAL A 210 -32.39 18.19 4.79
CA VAL A 210 -31.63 16.96 4.47
C VAL A 210 -31.28 16.01 5.63
N TYR A 211 -32.21 15.80 6.57
CA TYR A 211 -32.34 14.50 7.23
C TYR A 211 -33.75 13.97 6.98
N GLN A 212 -33.94 13.18 5.92
CA GLN A 212 -35.13 12.32 5.85
C GLN A 212 -34.87 11.19 6.86
N THR A 213 -35.19 11.45 8.11
CA THR A 213 -35.29 10.45 9.17
C THR A 213 -36.51 9.56 8.91
N ASP A 214 -36.47 8.31 9.36
CA ASP A 214 -37.63 7.41 9.37
C ASP A 214 -38.79 7.96 10.23
N PHE A 215 -38.61 9.10 10.91
CA PHE A 215 -39.69 9.93 11.49
C PHE A 215 -40.80 10.25 10.49
N GLY A 216 -40.52 10.35 9.19
CA GLY A 216 -41.53 10.61 8.18
C GLY A 216 -42.50 9.45 7.92
N ARG A 217 -42.30 8.26 8.52
CA ARG A 217 -43.09 7.05 8.23
C ARG A 217 -43.93 6.50 9.40
N MET A 218 -43.91 7.12 10.58
CA MET A 218 -44.79 6.74 11.70
C MET A 218 -45.84 7.83 11.97
N PRO A 219 -47.09 7.69 11.47
CA PRO A 219 -48.08 8.77 11.46
C PRO A 219 -48.74 9.14 12.80
N SER A 220 -48.29 8.59 13.94
CA SER A 220 -49.14 8.53 15.15
C SER A 220 -48.52 9.02 16.47
N LEU A 221 -47.31 9.59 16.50
CA LEU A 221 -46.67 10.01 17.76
C LEU A 221 -46.39 11.52 17.79
N SER A 222 -46.60 12.15 18.97
CA SER A 222 -46.18 13.53 19.23
C SER A 222 -44.65 13.64 19.23
N PHE A 223 -44.11 14.86 19.10
CA PHE A 223 -42.65 15.10 19.15
C PHE A 223 -42.02 14.51 20.43
N GLU A 224 -42.67 14.71 21.59
CA GLU A 224 -42.22 14.12 22.86
C GLU A 224 -42.34 12.59 22.87
N GLY A 225 -43.42 12.03 22.30
CA GLY A 225 -43.59 10.58 22.16
C GLY A 225 -42.54 9.93 21.26
N GLY A 226 -42.14 10.61 20.19
CA GLY A 226 -41.04 10.18 19.31
C GLY A 226 -39.69 10.20 20.02
N LYS A 227 -39.42 11.25 20.81
CA LYS A 227 -38.18 11.37 21.60
C LYS A 227 -38.07 10.29 22.67
N GLU A 228 -39.16 9.99 23.39
CA GLU A 228 -39.16 8.91 24.39
C GLU A 228 -39.05 7.53 23.73
N SER A 229 -39.63 7.32 22.54
CA SER A 229 -39.46 6.08 21.77
C SER A 229 -38.01 5.85 21.35
N LEU A 230 -37.32 6.88 20.84
CA LEU A 230 -35.89 6.80 20.51
C LEU A 230 -35.04 6.46 21.74
N LYS A 231 -35.31 7.13 22.87
CA LYS A 231 -34.63 6.85 24.14
C LYS A 231 -34.82 5.40 24.58
N SER A 232 -36.04 4.87 24.50
CA SER A 232 -36.32 3.45 24.80
C SER A 232 -35.52 2.52 23.90
N ARG A 233 -35.46 2.78 22.58
CA ARG A 233 -34.69 1.97 21.62
C ARG A 233 -33.18 2.01 21.90
N ILE A 234 -32.63 3.16 22.25
CA ILE A 234 -31.21 3.29 22.62
C ILE A 234 -30.92 2.44 23.86
N ILE A 235 -31.79 2.51 24.87
CA ILE A 235 -31.66 1.69 26.09
C ILE A 235 -31.76 0.19 25.76
N ASP A 236 -32.69 -0.22 24.90
CA ASP A 236 -32.82 -1.62 24.46
C ASP A 236 -31.56 -2.12 23.73
N LEU A 237 -30.91 -1.27 22.93
CA LEU A 237 -29.64 -1.60 22.28
C LEU A 237 -28.51 -1.78 23.30
N GLU A 238 -28.45 -0.97 24.35
CA GLU A 238 -27.47 -1.15 25.43
C GLU A 238 -27.69 -2.46 26.22
N TYR A 239 -28.95 -2.85 26.46
CA TYR A 239 -29.27 -4.16 27.03
C TYR A 239 -28.89 -5.29 26.07
N ARG A 240 -29.18 -5.14 24.77
CA ARG A 240 -28.80 -6.11 23.74
C ARG A 240 -27.29 -6.28 23.66
N TYR A 241 -26.55 -5.18 23.76
CA TYR A 241 -25.09 -5.18 23.82
C TYR A 241 -24.56 -6.02 24.99
N ARG A 242 -25.11 -5.85 26.20
CA ARG A 242 -24.75 -6.67 27.37
C ARG A 242 -25.09 -8.15 27.18
N ALA A 243 -26.23 -8.45 26.57
CA ALA A 243 -26.60 -9.83 26.26
C ALA A 243 -25.61 -10.48 25.27
N LEU A 244 -25.21 -9.76 24.21
CA LEU A 244 -24.21 -10.23 23.24
C LEU A 244 -22.83 -10.40 23.89
N GLN A 245 -22.43 -9.48 24.76
CA GLN A 245 -21.19 -9.63 25.54
C GLN A 245 -21.20 -10.92 26.36
N ALA A 246 -22.32 -11.23 27.05
CA ALA A 246 -22.47 -12.46 27.81
C ALA A 246 -22.49 -13.71 26.92
N GLU A 247 -23.14 -13.64 25.76
CA GLU A 247 -23.18 -14.72 24.77
C GLU A 247 -21.78 -15.06 24.24
N VAL A 248 -20.99 -14.05 23.85
CA VAL A 248 -19.61 -14.24 23.39
C VAL A 248 -18.74 -14.82 24.50
N CYS A 249 -18.88 -14.32 25.73
CA CYS A 249 -18.18 -14.87 26.90
C CYS A 249 -18.51 -16.35 27.16
N GLY A 250 -19.78 -16.73 27.02
CA GLY A 250 -20.22 -18.11 27.26
C GLY A 250 -19.86 -19.07 26.14
N LYS A 251 -20.02 -18.65 24.88
CA LYS A 251 -19.85 -19.51 23.70
C LYS A 251 -18.38 -19.67 23.27
N TYR A 252 -17.56 -18.65 23.52
CA TYR A 252 -16.16 -18.58 23.10
C TYR A 252 -15.27 -18.10 24.25
N PRO A 253 -15.07 -18.90 25.31
CA PRO A 253 -14.40 -18.43 26.53
C PRO A 253 -12.93 -18.02 26.30
N VAL A 254 -12.21 -18.70 25.41
CA VAL A 254 -10.80 -18.40 25.10
C VAL A 254 -10.69 -17.13 24.26
N GLU A 255 -11.47 -17.03 23.19
CA GLU A 255 -11.51 -15.86 22.31
C GLU A 255 -12.06 -14.64 23.05
N SER A 256 -13.06 -14.81 23.91
CA SER A 256 -13.61 -13.76 24.75
C SER A 256 -12.56 -13.18 25.70
N MET A 257 -11.70 -14.01 26.29
CA MET A 257 -10.59 -13.50 27.11
C MET A 257 -9.61 -12.65 26.30
N ARG A 258 -9.25 -13.09 25.08
CA ARG A 258 -8.35 -12.36 24.19
C ARG A 258 -8.98 -11.06 23.67
N LEU A 259 -10.27 -11.08 23.36
CA LEU A 259 -11.02 -9.96 22.78
C LEU A 259 -11.69 -9.06 23.83
N ARG A 260 -11.60 -9.42 25.11
CA ARG A 260 -12.26 -8.72 26.23
C ARG A 260 -11.99 -7.22 26.19
N ARG A 261 -10.74 -6.81 26.01
CA ARG A 261 -10.36 -5.39 26.01
C ARG A 261 -11.01 -4.62 24.86
N TRP A 262 -11.19 -5.24 23.69
CA TRP A 262 -11.88 -4.61 22.57
C TRP A 262 -13.40 -4.52 22.83
N ILE A 263 -14.01 -5.60 23.33
CA ILE A 263 -15.44 -5.62 23.68
C ILE A 263 -15.71 -4.55 24.73
N GLU A 264 -15.00 -4.57 25.85
CA GLU A 264 -15.16 -3.57 26.91
C GLU A 264 -14.98 -2.13 26.38
N ALA A 265 -13.97 -1.87 25.54
CA ALA A 265 -13.76 -0.55 24.93
C ALA A 265 -14.93 -0.11 24.04
N ALA A 266 -15.55 -1.03 23.28
CA ALA A 266 -16.73 -0.73 22.46
C ALA A 266 -17.95 -0.30 23.29
N GLY A 267 -18.18 -0.99 24.42
CA GLY A 267 -19.29 -0.66 25.32
C GLY A 267 -19.12 0.69 26.00
N VAL A 268 -17.89 1.02 26.41
CA VAL A 268 -17.61 2.34 27.01
C VAL A 268 -17.65 3.45 25.96
N ALA A 269 -17.22 3.20 24.72
CA ALA A 269 -17.36 4.17 23.64
C ALA A 269 -18.84 4.52 23.40
N MET A 270 -19.72 3.51 23.39
CA MET A 270 -21.17 3.68 23.26
C MET A 270 -21.77 4.51 24.40
N ALA A 271 -21.39 4.22 25.65
CA ALA A 271 -21.83 4.97 26.83
C ALA A 271 -21.32 6.42 26.82
N GLY A 272 -20.04 6.59 26.49
CA GLY A 272 -19.36 7.88 26.41
C GLY A 272 -19.97 8.80 25.35
N TYR A 273 -20.43 8.23 24.23
CA TYR A 273 -21.10 8.97 23.17
C TYR A 273 -22.42 9.61 23.63
N ASN A 274 -23.29 8.86 24.32
CA ASN A 274 -24.52 9.40 24.89
C ASN A 274 -24.24 10.50 25.92
N TYR A 275 -23.27 10.26 26.81
CA TYR A 275 -22.87 11.22 27.82
C TYR A 275 -22.33 12.53 27.22
N TRP A 276 -21.45 12.43 26.23
CA TRP A 276 -20.93 13.59 25.50
C TRP A 276 -22.05 14.38 24.80
N ARG A 277 -22.98 13.69 24.14
CA ARG A 277 -24.13 14.34 23.48
C ARG A 277 -24.98 15.11 24.50
N ALA A 278 -25.23 14.55 25.68
CA ALA A 278 -25.96 15.22 26.75
C ALA A 278 -25.23 16.49 27.26
N LEU A 279 -23.91 16.40 27.48
CA LEU A 279 -23.08 17.54 27.88
C LEU A 279 -23.01 18.66 26.83
N SER A 280 -23.12 18.29 25.56
CA SER A 280 -23.14 19.22 24.43
C SER A 280 -24.50 19.91 24.29
N ALA A 281 -25.59 19.18 24.52
CA ALA A 281 -26.95 19.71 24.44
C ALA A 281 -27.34 20.61 25.63
N ASN A 282 -26.82 20.32 26.83
CA ASN A 282 -27.20 21.00 28.08
C ASN A 282 -26.15 21.99 28.60
N GLY A 283 -25.15 22.33 27.79
CA GLY A 283 -24.01 23.13 28.18
C GLY A 283 -24.20 24.65 28.09
N PRO A 284 -23.74 25.46 29.07
CA PRO A 284 -23.69 26.91 28.90
C PRO A 284 -22.65 27.28 27.84
N CYS A 285 -23.08 27.94 26.77
CA CYS A 285 -22.19 28.76 25.95
C CYS A 285 -21.52 29.78 26.90
N ASN A 286 -20.19 29.79 27.01
CA ASN A 286 -19.38 30.67 27.88
C ASN A 286 -19.15 30.20 29.34
N SER A 287 -18.14 29.35 29.58
CA SER A 287 -17.32 29.41 30.82
C SER A 287 -16.14 28.44 30.78
N LEU A 288 -15.21 28.57 29.83
CA LEU A 288 -13.81 28.28 30.09
C LEU A 288 -13.02 29.50 29.63
N SER A 289 -12.16 30.00 30.52
CA SER A 289 -11.31 31.16 30.33
C SER A 289 -10.56 31.06 28.99
N THR A 290 -10.89 31.94 28.07
CA THR A 290 -10.15 32.21 26.85
C THR A 290 -8.77 32.77 27.23
N SER A 291 -7.76 31.91 27.32
CA SER A 291 -6.40 32.36 27.02
C SER A 291 -6.30 32.46 25.50
N ALA A 292 -6.15 33.67 24.99
CA ALA A 292 -5.90 33.90 23.58
C ALA A 292 -4.60 33.17 23.19
N CYS A 293 -4.71 32.11 22.39
CA CYS A 293 -3.54 31.43 21.84
C CYS A 293 -2.95 32.32 20.74
N SER A 294 -1.79 32.92 21.02
CA SER A 294 -0.98 33.62 20.02
C SER A 294 -0.20 32.61 19.19
N CYS A 295 -0.82 32.01 18.18
CA CYS A 295 -0.12 31.10 17.27
C CYS A 295 0.43 31.89 16.08
N SER A 296 1.76 31.87 15.91
CA SER A 296 2.43 32.43 14.73
C SER A 296 2.58 31.36 13.64
N PRO A 297 2.62 31.72 12.33
CA PRO A 297 2.75 30.75 11.23
C PRO A 297 4.06 29.93 11.26
N SER A 298 5.01 30.27 12.13
CA SER A 298 6.30 29.59 12.28
C SER A 298 6.32 28.44 13.30
N GLU A 299 5.21 28.17 14.01
CA GLU A 299 5.12 27.07 15.00
C GLU A 299 4.63 25.72 14.40
N TRP A 300 4.74 25.55 13.09
CA TRP A 300 4.31 24.35 12.36
C TRP A 300 5.08 23.05 12.70
N THR A 301 6.16 23.09 13.49
CA THR A 301 7.07 21.93 13.65
C THR A 301 7.62 21.66 15.05
N ARG A 302 7.02 22.17 16.14
CA ARG A 302 7.54 21.83 17.48
C ARG A 302 6.45 21.72 18.55
N VAL A 303 5.91 20.52 18.71
CA VAL A 303 5.63 20.03 20.06
C VAL A 303 6.84 19.19 20.47
N THR A 304 7.71 19.83 21.24
CA THR A 304 8.76 19.18 22.03
C THR A 304 8.17 18.06 22.88
N THR A 305 8.40 16.81 22.49
CA THR A 305 8.71 15.79 23.50
C THR A 305 10.14 16.03 23.97
N PRO A 306 10.40 16.08 25.28
CA PRO A 306 11.75 16.27 25.78
C PRO A 306 12.61 15.13 25.27
N ALA A 307 13.69 15.50 24.58
CA ALA A 307 14.78 14.61 24.29
C ALA A 307 15.38 14.14 25.63
N SER A 308 14.85 13.04 26.16
CA SER A 308 15.65 12.16 26.99
C SER A 308 16.71 11.62 26.06
N THR A 309 17.93 12.11 26.22
CA THR A 309 19.16 11.54 25.68
C THR A 309 19.24 10.08 26.08
N ILE A 310 18.57 9.19 25.35
CA ILE A 310 18.83 7.76 25.43
C ILE A 310 20.05 7.59 24.53
N SER A 311 21.21 7.56 25.17
CA SER A 311 22.37 6.91 24.60
C SER A 311 21.92 5.53 24.15
N PHE A 312 21.77 5.33 22.84
CA PHE A 312 21.54 4.02 22.27
C PHE A 312 22.84 3.24 22.49
N SER A 313 22.95 2.59 23.65
CA SER A 313 23.79 1.41 23.76
C SER A 313 23.06 0.33 22.96
N SER A 314 23.29 0.32 21.65
CA SER A 314 22.80 -0.68 20.72
C SER A 314 23.45 -2.03 21.04
N THR A 315 22.94 -2.71 22.06
CA THR A 315 23.13 -4.15 22.25
C THR A 315 21.78 -4.78 22.57
N HIS A 316 20.80 -4.56 21.70
CA HIS A 316 19.72 -5.51 21.49
C HIS A 316 19.61 -5.77 20.00
N THR A 317 20.45 -6.69 19.53
CA THR A 317 20.16 -7.52 18.36
C THR A 317 18.74 -8.06 18.50
N TYR A 318 17.80 -7.51 17.72
CA TYR A 318 16.53 -8.17 17.46
C TYR A 318 16.83 -9.42 16.62
N SER A 319 17.25 -10.48 17.29
CA SER A 319 17.28 -11.83 16.76
C SER A 319 15.87 -12.40 16.88
N GLY A 320 14.97 -11.91 16.03
CA GLY A 320 13.75 -12.64 15.71
C GLY A 320 14.12 -13.82 14.82
N THR A 321 14.69 -14.87 15.40
CA THR A 321 14.82 -16.15 14.71
C THR A 321 13.42 -16.71 14.53
N TYR A 322 12.84 -16.51 13.36
CA TYR A 322 11.80 -17.41 12.87
C TYR A 322 12.38 -18.82 12.95
N ASP A 323 11.64 -19.70 13.62
CA ASP A 323 12.08 -21.04 13.94
C ASP A 323 12.52 -21.77 12.66
N ARG A 324 13.70 -22.40 12.72
CA ARG A 324 14.44 -22.91 11.54
C ARG A 324 13.71 -24.07 10.83
N GLY A 325 12.58 -24.53 11.38
CA GLY A 325 11.69 -25.55 10.83
C GLY A 325 10.66 -25.07 9.79
N GLU A 326 10.28 -23.78 9.77
CA GLU A 326 9.31 -23.23 8.79
C GLU A 326 9.97 -22.66 7.52
N SER A 327 11.29 -22.47 7.54
CA SER A 327 12.06 -21.85 6.47
C SER A 327 11.95 -22.58 5.12
N THR A 328 11.76 -23.90 5.12
CA THR A 328 11.64 -24.70 3.90
C THR A 328 10.39 -24.39 3.10
N THR A 329 9.24 -24.12 3.74
CA THR A 329 7.98 -23.89 3.03
C THR A 329 7.99 -22.53 2.32
N LEU A 330 8.54 -21.50 2.96
CA LEU A 330 8.64 -20.16 2.37
C LEU A 330 9.70 -20.09 1.26
N THR A 331 10.79 -20.83 1.40
CA THR A 331 11.93 -20.78 0.46
C THR A 331 11.92 -21.86 -0.62
N ALA A 332 11.02 -22.87 -0.55
CA ALA A 332 10.95 -23.96 -1.54
C ALA A 332 10.85 -23.47 -2.99
N VAL A 333 10.00 -22.48 -3.24
CA VAL A 333 9.83 -21.85 -4.56
C VAL A 333 11.13 -21.19 -5.02
N THR A 334 11.76 -20.42 -4.14
CA THR A 334 13.02 -19.71 -4.42
C THR A 334 14.18 -20.68 -4.64
N ASN A 335 14.22 -21.79 -3.90
CA ASN A 335 15.22 -22.84 -4.07
C ASN A 335 15.02 -23.58 -5.40
N TYR A 336 13.77 -23.85 -5.78
CA TYR A 336 13.45 -24.50 -7.04
C TYR A 336 13.89 -23.65 -8.24
N ILE A 337 13.50 -22.37 -8.30
CA ILE A 337 13.91 -21.51 -9.41
C ILE A 337 15.42 -21.29 -9.46
N ASN A 338 16.10 -21.25 -8.30
CA ASN A 338 17.57 -21.19 -8.23
C ASN A 338 18.25 -22.46 -8.78
N SER A 339 17.58 -23.61 -8.76
CA SER A 339 18.11 -24.87 -9.29
C SER A 339 18.01 -24.99 -10.81
N MET A 340 17.25 -24.11 -11.47
CA MET A 340 17.13 -24.11 -12.92
C MET A 340 18.43 -23.65 -13.59
N PRO A 341 18.73 -24.13 -14.81
CA PRO A 341 19.84 -23.62 -15.59
C PRO A 341 19.75 -22.09 -15.77
N PRO A 342 20.80 -21.32 -15.46
CA PRO A 342 20.73 -19.86 -15.54
C PRO A 342 20.77 -19.38 -16.99
N SER A 343 19.88 -18.42 -17.33
CA SER A 343 19.91 -17.71 -18.61
C SER A 343 21.23 -16.96 -18.80
N SER A 344 21.57 -16.62 -20.06
CA SER A 344 22.72 -15.75 -20.33
C SER A 344 22.62 -14.41 -19.58
N SER A 345 21.42 -13.86 -19.40
CA SER A 345 21.22 -12.62 -18.64
C SER A 345 21.38 -12.82 -17.13
N VAL A 346 20.92 -13.95 -16.58
CA VAL A 346 21.15 -14.29 -15.17
C VAL A 346 22.63 -14.45 -14.89
N GLN A 347 23.35 -15.13 -15.77
CA GLN A 347 24.80 -15.29 -15.65
C GLN A 347 25.50 -13.93 -15.69
N THR A 348 25.10 -13.07 -16.63
CA THR A 348 25.63 -11.70 -16.74
C THR A 348 25.35 -10.91 -15.46
N LEU A 349 24.11 -10.90 -14.98
CA LEU A 349 23.72 -10.20 -13.75
C LEU A 349 24.51 -10.69 -12.52
N LYS A 350 24.77 -12.00 -12.41
CA LYS A 350 25.56 -12.59 -11.32
C LYS A 350 27.04 -12.19 -11.37
N MET A 351 27.60 -11.96 -12.55
CA MET A 351 29.00 -11.54 -12.72
C MET A 351 29.19 -10.01 -12.59
N THR A 352 28.14 -9.23 -12.83
CA THR A 352 28.20 -7.76 -12.81
C THR A 352 28.73 -7.18 -11.48
N PRO A 353 28.32 -7.65 -10.28
CA PRO A 353 28.80 -7.07 -9.03
C PRO A 353 30.31 -7.19 -8.86
N SER A 354 30.88 -8.37 -9.12
CA SER A 354 32.32 -8.60 -9.00
C SER A 354 33.10 -7.84 -10.07
N ALA A 355 32.57 -7.76 -11.29
CA ALA A 355 33.19 -7.02 -12.38
C ALA A 355 33.23 -5.51 -12.09
N LEU A 356 32.14 -4.91 -11.61
CA LEU A 356 32.10 -3.48 -11.27
C LEU A 356 32.86 -3.16 -9.98
N ASN A 357 33.04 -4.14 -9.07
CA ASN A 357 33.72 -3.91 -7.80
C ASN A 357 35.20 -3.49 -7.95
N GLN A 358 35.83 -3.75 -9.09
CA GLN A 358 37.17 -3.25 -9.35
C GLN A 358 37.22 -1.71 -9.28
N TRP A 359 36.20 -1.03 -9.81
CA TRP A 359 36.11 0.43 -9.76
C TRP A 359 35.48 0.95 -8.47
N THR A 360 34.53 0.23 -7.84
CA THR A 360 33.88 0.72 -6.62
C THR A 360 34.67 0.39 -5.35
N ARG A 361 35.49 -0.67 -5.35
CA ARG A 361 36.28 -1.12 -4.19
C ARG A 361 35.44 -1.27 -2.91
N ALA A 362 34.22 -1.81 -3.04
CA ALA A 362 33.38 -2.11 -1.90
C ALA A 362 33.90 -3.37 -1.16
N PRO A 363 33.63 -3.51 0.16
CA PRO A 363 34.04 -4.67 0.94
C PRO A 363 33.48 -5.98 0.39
N ALA A 364 34.28 -7.05 0.40
CA ALA A 364 33.85 -8.36 -0.10
C ALA A 364 32.53 -8.88 0.49
N PRO A 365 32.24 -8.71 1.81
CA PRO A 365 30.94 -9.10 2.37
C PRO A 365 29.76 -8.33 1.77
N ALA A 366 29.94 -7.03 1.49
CA ALA A 366 28.92 -6.19 0.87
C ALA A 366 28.65 -6.62 -0.58
N VAL A 367 29.70 -6.91 -1.36
CA VAL A 367 29.58 -7.41 -2.73
C VAL A 367 28.83 -8.74 -2.78
N GLN A 368 29.13 -9.65 -1.85
CA GLN A 368 28.44 -10.94 -1.75
C GLN A 368 26.97 -10.76 -1.37
N CYS A 369 26.68 -9.88 -0.39
CA CYS A 369 25.31 -9.52 -0.01
C CYS A 369 24.52 -8.98 -1.21
N ILE A 370 25.07 -7.99 -1.93
CA ILE A 370 24.45 -7.38 -3.11
C ILE A 370 24.24 -8.43 -4.22
N SER A 371 25.23 -9.29 -4.48
CA SER A 371 25.10 -10.34 -5.48
C SER A 371 23.99 -11.36 -5.16
N SER A 372 23.85 -11.74 -3.90
CA SER A 372 22.78 -12.62 -3.42
C SER A 372 21.42 -11.93 -3.57
N LEU A 373 21.32 -10.69 -3.10
CA LEU A 373 20.12 -9.86 -3.16
C LEU A 373 19.62 -9.72 -4.61
N MET A 374 20.51 -9.38 -5.55
CA MET A 374 20.17 -9.26 -6.97
C MET A 374 19.66 -10.56 -7.58
N THR A 375 20.29 -11.70 -7.22
CA THR A 375 19.87 -13.02 -7.70
C THR A 375 18.47 -13.36 -7.19
N SER A 376 18.22 -13.16 -5.90
CA SER A 376 16.92 -13.42 -5.27
C SER A 376 15.81 -12.56 -5.88
N LEU A 377 16.07 -11.26 -6.08
CA LEU A 377 15.11 -10.35 -6.70
C LEU A 377 14.80 -10.73 -8.15
N TYR A 378 15.82 -11.03 -8.95
CA TYR A 378 15.61 -11.46 -10.33
C TYR A 378 14.71 -12.70 -10.41
N ASN A 379 14.94 -13.68 -9.53
CA ASN A 379 14.12 -14.88 -9.47
C ASN A 379 12.68 -14.60 -9.01
N ALA A 380 12.48 -13.71 -8.04
CA ALA A 380 11.15 -13.29 -7.61
C ALA A 380 10.38 -12.61 -8.76
N ILE A 381 11.03 -11.70 -9.47
CA ILE A 381 10.47 -11.03 -10.66
C ILE A 381 10.14 -12.04 -11.75
N THR A 382 11.04 -12.99 -12.01
CA THR A 382 10.82 -14.07 -12.99
C THR A 382 9.61 -14.92 -12.62
N THR A 383 9.47 -15.28 -11.35
CA THR A 383 8.32 -16.06 -10.84
C THR A 383 7.01 -15.33 -11.05
N LEU A 384 6.94 -14.04 -10.69
CA LEU A 384 5.75 -13.22 -10.89
C LEU A 384 5.46 -13.02 -12.38
N THR A 385 6.48 -12.79 -13.20
CA THR A 385 6.34 -12.63 -14.65
C THR A 385 5.77 -13.90 -15.28
N ASP A 386 6.28 -15.08 -14.90
CA ASP A 386 5.78 -16.37 -15.35
C ASP A 386 4.30 -16.57 -14.99
N ILE A 387 3.88 -16.15 -13.79
CA ILE A 387 2.48 -16.18 -13.38
C ILE A 387 1.63 -15.25 -14.26
N THR A 388 2.06 -14.00 -14.46
CA THR A 388 1.30 -13.03 -15.24
C THR A 388 1.18 -13.40 -16.73
N ALA A 389 2.18 -14.09 -17.26
CA ALA A 389 2.23 -14.54 -18.64
C ALA A 389 1.62 -15.95 -18.84
N ASP A 390 1.19 -16.62 -17.77
CA ASP A 390 0.72 -18.01 -17.80
C ASP A 390 1.73 -18.98 -18.43
N ASN A 391 3.02 -18.73 -18.18
CA ASN A 391 4.11 -19.55 -18.69
C ASN A 391 4.14 -20.89 -17.94
N THR A 392 3.95 -22.01 -18.63
CA THR A 392 3.93 -23.33 -17.99
C THR A 392 5.31 -23.99 -17.88
N GLN A 393 6.28 -23.54 -18.68
CA GLN A 393 7.63 -24.09 -18.72
C GLN A 393 8.70 -22.99 -18.78
N ARG A 394 9.93 -23.33 -18.39
CA ARG A 394 11.17 -22.56 -18.47
C ARG A 394 12.34 -23.56 -18.47
N TYR A 395 13.27 -23.52 -19.41
CA TYR A 395 14.39 -24.50 -19.49
C TYR A 395 13.97 -25.96 -19.63
N ASN A 396 12.85 -26.21 -20.34
CA ASN A 396 12.16 -27.52 -20.42
C ASN A 396 11.77 -28.08 -19.04
N GLN A 397 11.77 -27.25 -18.01
CA GLN A 397 11.29 -27.57 -16.67
C GLN A 397 9.99 -26.81 -16.42
N PRO A 398 9.07 -27.33 -15.59
CA PRO A 398 7.89 -26.58 -15.19
C PRO A 398 8.26 -25.24 -14.54
N THR A 399 7.45 -24.20 -14.75
CA THR A 399 7.64 -22.95 -13.98
C THR A 399 7.30 -23.15 -12.50
N ALA A 400 7.83 -22.30 -11.63
CA ALA A 400 7.63 -22.46 -10.19
C ALA A 400 6.14 -22.47 -9.78
N HIS A 401 5.29 -21.68 -10.43
CA HIS A 401 3.86 -21.69 -10.14
C HIS A 401 3.13 -22.92 -10.70
N ALA A 402 3.66 -23.58 -11.73
CA ALA A 402 3.15 -24.86 -12.20
C ALA A 402 3.45 -26.01 -11.22
N VAL A 403 4.55 -25.92 -10.47
CA VAL A 403 4.93 -26.92 -9.44
C VAL A 403 4.24 -26.66 -8.10
N PHE A 404 4.31 -25.43 -7.60
CA PHE A 404 3.86 -25.07 -6.24
C PHE A 404 2.47 -24.42 -6.19
N GLY A 405 1.88 -24.16 -7.35
CA GLY A 405 0.64 -23.39 -7.47
C GLY A 405 0.87 -21.88 -7.41
N THR A 406 -0.03 -21.13 -8.05
CA THR A 406 0.05 -19.67 -8.18
C THR A 406 0.15 -18.94 -6.85
N MET A 407 -0.62 -19.37 -5.85
CA MET A 407 -0.68 -18.70 -4.55
C MET A 407 0.63 -18.82 -3.77
N GLN A 408 1.23 -20.03 -3.72
CA GLN A 408 2.50 -20.23 -3.01
C GLN A 408 3.65 -19.52 -3.74
N ALA A 409 3.71 -19.66 -5.06
CA ALA A 409 4.73 -19.01 -5.87
C ALA A 409 4.68 -17.47 -5.75
N SER A 410 3.47 -16.88 -5.76
CA SER A 410 3.29 -15.45 -5.52
C SER A 410 3.75 -15.04 -4.13
N ASN A 411 3.33 -15.76 -3.10
CA ASN A 411 3.69 -15.45 -1.72
C ASN A 411 5.20 -15.51 -1.49
N SER A 412 5.89 -16.54 -1.99
CA SER A 412 7.36 -16.64 -1.90
C SER A 412 8.08 -15.52 -2.64
N ALA A 413 7.57 -15.09 -3.80
CA ALA A 413 8.12 -13.95 -4.52
C ALA A 413 7.95 -12.65 -3.72
N TYR A 414 6.76 -12.36 -3.19
CA TYR A 414 6.51 -11.18 -2.35
C TYR A 414 7.36 -11.19 -1.07
N TYR A 415 7.49 -12.36 -0.43
CA TYR A 415 8.37 -12.53 0.72
C TYR A 415 9.82 -12.19 0.37
N THR A 416 10.30 -12.57 -0.82
CA THR A 416 11.65 -12.24 -1.27
C THR A 416 11.87 -10.72 -1.41
N PHE A 417 10.88 -9.96 -1.90
CA PHE A 417 10.95 -8.49 -1.91
C PHE A 417 11.05 -7.91 -0.49
N ILE A 418 10.26 -8.42 0.46
CA ILE A 418 10.32 -7.97 1.85
C ILE A 418 11.68 -8.34 2.47
N GLN A 419 12.17 -9.56 2.23
CA GLN A 419 13.45 -10.04 2.73
C GLN A 419 14.63 -9.21 2.21
N SER A 420 14.57 -8.75 0.96
CA SER A 420 15.60 -7.88 0.40
C SER A 420 15.75 -6.55 1.15
N VAL A 421 14.69 -6.04 1.80
CA VAL A 421 14.77 -4.86 2.67
C VAL A 421 15.60 -5.17 3.92
N SER A 422 15.42 -6.36 4.50
CA SER A 422 16.23 -6.82 5.63
C SER A 422 17.71 -7.00 5.24
N GLU A 423 17.97 -7.52 4.04
CA GLU A 423 19.34 -7.67 3.50
C GLU A 423 19.99 -6.31 3.21
N ALA A 424 19.26 -5.36 2.62
CA ALA A 424 19.77 -4.00 2.39
C ALA A 424 20.09 -3.27 3.69
N ARG A 425 19.32 -3.50 4.77
CA ARG A 425 19.60 -2.95 6.10
C ARG A 425 20.87 -3.50 6.75
N ALA A 426 21.42 -4.60 6.24
CA ALA A 426 22.68 -5.17 6.73
C ALA A 426 23.92 -4.52 6.10
N LEU A 427 23.76 -3.65 5.09
CA LEU A 427 24.84 -2.88 4.47
C LEU A 427 25.31 -1.73 5.38
N ALA A 428 26.47 -1.14 5.08
CA ALA A 428 27.14 -0.17 5.96
C ALA A 428 26.30 1.08 6.26
N ASN A 429 25.48 1.52 5.30
CA ASN A 429 24.49 2.59 5.51
C ASN A 429 23.06 2.08 5.30
N PRO A 430 22.39 1.58 6.36
CA PRO A 430 21.07 0.95 6.26
C PRO A 430 19.99 1.87 5.68
N THR A 431 20.00 3.16 6.05
CA THR A 431 18.99 4.13 5.58
C THR A 431 19.17 4.38 4.09
N LEU A 432 20.38 4.73 3.66
CA LEU A 432 20.66 4.98 2.24
C LEU A 432 20.42 3.74 1.37
N ALA A 433 20.86 2.56 1.82
CA ALA A 433 20.64 1.32 1.09
C ALA A 433 19.15 0.98 0.95
N THR A 434 18.36 1.22 2.00
CA THR A 434 16.90 1.03 1.97
C THR A 434 16.23 2.03 1.02
N ASP A 435 16.64 3.30 1.04
CA ASP A 435 16.09 4.34 0.16
C ASP A 435 16.39 4.06 -1.32
N ILE A 436 17.62 3.63 -1.63
CA ILE A 436 18.01 3.18 -2.97
C ILE A 436 17.13 2.00 -3.41
N LEU A 437 16.98 0.98 -2.55
CA LEU A 437 16.17 -0.21 -2.83
C LEU A 437 14.71 0.15 -3.13
N LEU A 438 14.08 0.93 -2.26
CA LEU A 438 12.68 1.33 -2.42
C LEU A 438 12.48 2.25 -3.63
N GLY A 439 13.44 3.13 -3.91
CA GLY A 439 13.43 3.98 -5.10
C GLY A 439 13.42 3.16 -6.40
N GLU A 440 14.30 2.17 -6.51
CA GLU A 440 14.35 1.31 -7.70
C GLU A 440 13.17 0.33 -7.74
N PHE A 441 12.59 -0.09 -6.62
CA PHE A 441 11.33 -0.86 -6.61
C PHE A 441 10.16 -0.06 -7.18
N ASN A 442 10.01 1.20 -6.79
CA ASN A 442 8.96 2.06 -7.36
C ASN A 442 9.12 2.17 -8.89
N ARG A 443 10.35 2.33 -9.36
CA ARG A 443 10.66 2.37 -10.80
C ARG A 443 10.34 1.05 -11.51
N LEU A 444 10.74 -0.09 -10.93
CA LEU A 444 10.43 -1.44 -11.40
C LEU A 444 8.92 -1.65 -11.58
N TYR A 445 8.14 -1.41 -10.53
CA TYR A 445 6.70 -1.65 -10.57
C TYR A 445 5.96 -0.65 -11.46
N ALA A 446 6.43 0.60 -11.58
CA ALA A 446 5.90 1.55 -12.55
C ALA A 446 6.16 1.11 -14.00
N GLY A 447 7.35 0.58 -14.28
CA GLY A 447 7.69 -0.05 -15.57
C GLY A 447 6.78 -1.24 -15.88
N HIS A 448 6.64 -2.17 -14.94
CA HIS A 448 5.81 -3.36 -15.10
C HIS A 448 4.32 -3.00 -15.29
N SER A 449 3.83 -1.98 -14.58
CA SER A 449 2.45 -1.49 -14.74
C SER A 449 2.15 -1.00 -16.16
N ARG A 450 3.11 -0.33 -16.81
CA ARG A 450 2.97 0.09 -18.21
C ARG A 450 2.94 -1.10 -19.17
N GLU A 451 3.80 -2.09 -18.96
CA GLU A 451 3.79 -3.33 -19.74
C GLU A 451 2.45 -4.08 -19.64
N LEU A 452 1.91 -4.20 -18.42
CA LEU A 452 0.60 -4.81 -18.17
C LEU A 452 -0.53 -4.01 -18.83
N THR A 453 -0.43 -2.68 -18.85
CA THR A 453 -1.40 -1.79 -19.52
C THR A 453 -1.41 -2.04 -21.03
N TRP A 454 -0.25 -2.20 -21.66
CA TRP A 454 -0.16 -2.54 -23.08
C TRP A 454 -0.80 -3.90 -23.38
N LYS A 455 -0.52 -4.91 -22.56
CA LYS A 455 -1.12 -6.25 -22.68
C LYS A 455 -2.64 -6.20 -22.52
N TYR A 456 -3.14 -5.49 -21.51
CA TYR A 456 -4.57 -5.41 -21.22
C TYR A 456 -5.34 -4.68 -22.32
N ASN A 457 -4.80 -3.56 -22.81
CA ASN A 457 -5.44 -2.74 -23.85
C ASN A 457 -5.15 -3.23 -25.27
N ALA A 458 -4.45 -4.37 -25.44
CA ALA A 458 -3.99 -4.88 -26.72
C ALA A 458 -3.25 -3.80 -27.56
N CYS A 459 -2.45 -2.99 -26.88
CA CYS A 459 -1.71 -1.88 -27.49
C CYS A 459 -0.27 -2.31 -27.78
N ILE A 460 0.18 -2.10 -29.01
CA ILE A 460 1.59 -2.28 -29.39
C ILE A 460 2.30 -0.92 -29.19
N PRO A 461 3.35 -0.83 -28.36
CA PRO A 461 4.06 0.42 -28.13
C PRO A 461 4.99 0.79 -29.30
N SER A 462 5.50 2.02 -29.29
CA SER A 462 6.67 2.39 -30.09
C SER A 462 7.95 1.74 -29.53
N GLU A 463 9.01 1.69 -30.32
CA GLU A 463 10.31 1.17 -29.87
C GLU A 463 10.89 1.99 -28.72
N ALA A 464 10.71 3.32 -28.74
CA ALA A 464 11.20 4.21 -27.69
C ALA A 464 10.47 3.96 -26.36
N GLU A 465 9.14 3.80 -26.40
CA GLU A 465 8.34 3.46 -25.23
C GLU A 465 8.72 2.10 -24.66
N TYR A 466 8.90 1.10 -25.53
CA TYR A 466 9.36 -0.23 -25.12
C TYR A 466 10.73 -0.16 -24.43
N LEU A 467 11.71 0.52 -25.02
CA LEU A 467 13.03 0.68 -24.40
C LEU A 467 12.97 1.44 -23.07
N SER A 468 12.08 2.42 -22.93
CA SER A 468 11.82 3.08 -21.64
C SER A 468 11.28 2.12 -20.58
N VAL A 469 10.43 1.16 -20.95
CA VAL A 469 9.96 0.13 -20.01
C VAL A 469 11.07 -0.87 -19.69
N VAL A 470 11.93 -1.22 -20.65
CA VAL A 470 13.13 -2.03 -20.38
C VAL A 470 14.04 -1.35 -19.34
N ASP A 471 14.23 -0.02 -19.46
CA ASP A 471 15.00 0.75 -18.50
C ASP A 471 14.39 0.75 -17.11
N ASP A 472 13.07 0.88 -17.03
CA ASP A 472 12.40 0.95 -15.73
C ASP A 472 12.22 -0.43 -15.09
N THR A 473 12.27 -1.51 -15.87
CA THR A 473 12.19 -2.90 -15.37
C THR A 473 13.58 -3.53 -15.19
N THR A 474 14.19 -4.03 -16.26
CA THR A 474 15.53 -4.65 -16.18
C THR A 474 16.58 -3.62 -15.78
N GLY A 475 16.47 -2.39 -16.28
CA GLY A 475 17.41 -1.31 -15.95
C GLY A 475 17.35 -0.86 -14.49
N SER A 476 16.20 -0.94 -13.81
CA SER A 476 16.12 -0.61 -12.38
C SER A 476 16.86 -1.62 -11.51
N LEU A 477 16.89 -2.91 -11.87
CA LEU A 477 17.72 -3.90 -11.18
C LEU A 477 19.22 -3.64 -11.34
N TYR A 478 19.68 -3.29 -12.54
CA TYR A 478 21.09 -2.95 -12.77
C TYR A 478 21.47 -1.62 -12.09
N THR A 479 20.55 -0.65 -12.09
CA THR A 479 20.73 0.63 -11.39
C THR A 479 20.80 0.42 -9.88
N LEU A 480 19.93 -0.44 -9.33
CA LEU A 480 19.94 -0.85 -7.93
C LEU A 480 21.28 -1.46 -7.52
N LEU A 481 21.75 -2.47 -8.28
CA LEU A 481 23.05 -3.11 -8.08
C LEU A 481 24.16 -2.07 -7.99
N VAL A 482 24.22 -1.16 -8.97
CA VAL A 482 25.27 -0.14 -9.05
C VAL A 482 25.21 0.86 -7.92
N LYS A 483 24.03 1.39 -7.62
CA LYS A 483 23.85 2.38 -6.54
C LYS A 483 24.20 1.80 -5.19
N LEU A 484 23.84 0.53 -4.92
CA LEU A 484 24.26 -0.16 -3.70
C LEU A 484 25.78 -0.36 -3.64
N LEU A 485 26.43 -0.78 -4.73
CA LEU A 485 27.89 -0.90 -4.78
C LEU A 485 28.61 0.45 -4.60
N GLN A 486 28.09 1.52 -5.17
CA GLN A 486 28.64 2.87 -5.03
C GLN A 486 28.41 3.43 -3.61
N ALA A 487 27.30 3.07 -2.96
CA ALA A 487 27.04 3.41 -1.56
C ALA A 487 28.04 2.72 -0.61
N GLU A 488 28.38 1.46 -0.88
CA GLU A 488 29.35 0.67 -0.11
C GLU A 488 30.81 0.90 -0.53
N SER A 489 31.05 1.74 -1.55
CA SER A 489 32.38 2.03 -2.07
C SER A 489 33.25 2.75 -1.04
N CYS A 490 34.47 2.22 -0.82
CA CYS A 490 35.48 2.82 0.04
C CYS A 490 36.22 4.01 -0.60
N LEU A 491 35.90 4.40 -1.83
CA LEU A 491 36.53 5.54 -2.51
C LEU A 491 36.00 6.89 -2.00
N PRO A 492 36.82 7.95 -2.01
CA PRO A 492 36.32 9.31 -1.81
C PRO A 492 35.28 9.69 -2.87
N PHE A 493 34.28 10.51 -2.50
CA PHE A 493 33.15 10.87 -3.38
C PHE A 493 33.59 11.43 -4.75
N HIS A 494 34.63 12.27 -4.79
CA HIS A 494 35.16 12.87 -6.03
C HIS A 494 35.94 11.89 -6.92
N CYS A 495 36.23 10.68 -6.43
CA CYS A 495 36.90 9.62 -7.17
C CYS A 495 35.94 8.51 -7.63
N LYS A 496 34.64 8.60 -7.31
CA LYS A 496 33.64 7.59 -7.71
C LYS A 496 33.13 7.90 -9.11
N PRO A 497 33.40 7.06 -10.13
CA PRO A 497 32.75 7.23 -11.43
C PRO A 497 31.25 6.95 -11.31
N ASP A 498 30.43 7.68 -12.06
CA ASP A 498 29.02 7.31 -12.23
C ASP A 498 28.93 6.10 -13.17
N LEU A 499 28.49 4.98 -12.62
CA LEU A 499 28.35 3.71 -13.34
C LEU A 499 26.91 3.46 -13.84
N THR A 500 25.97 4.37 -13.52
CA THR A 500 24.55 4.25 -13.89
C THR A 500 24.31 4.19 -15.40
N PRO A 501 25.01 4.99 -16.25
CA PRO A 501 24.86 4.91 -17.70
C PRO A 501 25.26 3.54 -18.25
N LEU A 502 26.40 3.00 -17.79
CA LEU A 502 26.88 1.67 -18.16
C LEU A 502 25.87 0.58 -17.71
N ALA A 503 25.34 0.68 -16.50
CA ALA A 503 24.34 -0.25 -15.96
C ALA A 503 23.07 -0.29 -16.83
N THR A 504 22.61 0.88 -17.27
CA THR A 504 21.43 1.02 -18.14
C THR A 504 21.67 0.39 -19.51
N LEU A 505 22.84 0.62 -20.12
CA LEU A 505 23.19 0.02 -21.40
C LEU A 505 23.32 -1.50 -21.32
N LEU A 506 23.97 -2.02 -20.27
CA LEU A 506 24.06 -3.46 -20.02
C LEU A 506 22.67 -4.09 -19.88
N ALA A 507 21.79 -3.47 -19.09
CA ALA A 507 20.42 -3.92 -18.91
C ALA A 507 19.63 -3.98 -20.22
N ARG A 508 19.71 -2.93 -21.04
CA ARG A 508 19.08 -2.89 -22.37
C ARG A 508 19.63 -3.99 -23.27
N PHE A 509 20.95 -4.17 -23.29
CA PHE A 509 21.59 -5.16 -24.14
C PHE A 509 21.13 -6.58 -23.77
N VAL A 510 21.20 -6.96 -22.49
CA VAL A 510 20.84 -8.32 -22.07
C VAL A 510 19.36 -8.63 -22.32
N HIS A 511 18.47 -7.65 -22.09
CA HIS A 511 17.03 -7.82 -22.31
C HIS A 511 16.70 -7.98 -23.80
N VAL A 512 17.20 -7.07 -24.64
CA VAL A 512 16.94 -7.12 -26.11
C VAL A 512 17.61 -8.35 -26.73
N LYS A 513 18.75 -8.81 -26.19
CA LYS A 513 19.40 -10.05 -26.62
C LYS A 513 18.53 -11.27 -26.28
N GLU A 514 17.94 -11.35 -25.10
CA GLU A 514 17.00 -12.45 -24.77
C GLU A 514 15.83 -12.50 -25.74
N ASP A 515 15.22 -11.35 -26.02
CA ASP A 515 14.14 -11.21 -27.00
C ASP A 515 14.56 -11.65 -28.40
N TYR A 516 15.76 -11.30 -28.83
CA TYR A 516 16.30 -11.70 -30.12
C TYR A 516 16.53 -13.22 -30.21
N LEU A 517 17.13 -13.82 -29.16
CA LEU A 517 17.46 -15.25 -29.13
C LEU A 517 16.22 -16.15 -29.11
N ALA A 518 15.08 -15.65 -28.61
CA ALA A 518 13.80 -16.35 -28.64
C ALA A 518 13.37 -16.77 -30.06
N PHE A 519 13.82 -16.06 -31.11
CA PHE A 519 13.44 -16.31 -32.51
C PHE A 519 14.50 -17.04 -33.35
N HIS A 520 15.69 -17.33 -32.80
CA HIS A 520 16.82 -17.86 -33.57
C HIS A 520 17.15 -19.33 -33.30
N ASN A 521 16.95 -19.84 -32.08
CA ASN A 521 17.32 -21.21 -31.73
C ASN A 521 16.17 -22.20 -31.97
N ARG A 522 16.36 -23.28 -32.74
CA ARG A 522 15.41 -24.42 -32.74
C ARG A 522 15.40 -25.17 -31.40
N GLU A 523 16.47 -25.03 -30.62
CA GLU A 523 16.57 -25.48 -29.23
C GLU A 523 15.88 -24.51 -28.24
N SER A 524 15.28 -23.39 -28.70
CA SER A 524 14.55 -22.43 -27.84
C SER A 524 13.25 -22.98 -27.24
N LYS A 525 12.91 -24.25 -27.48
CA LYS A 525 11.99 -24.98 -26.59
C LYS A 525 12.51 -25.00 -25.14
N MET A 526 13.83 -24.96 -24.94
CA MET A 526 14.46 -24.70 -23.63
C MET A 526 14.14 -23.30 -23.06
N GLY A 527 13.59 -22.32 -23.76
CA GLY A 527 13.24 -21.04 -23.11
C GLY A 527 11.99 -21.12 -22.22
N GLY A 528 11.19 -22.18 -22.37
CA GLY A 528 9.83 -22.20 -21.83
C GLY A 528 8.80 -21.43 -22.65
N PHE A 529 9.25 -20.70 -23.68
CA PHE A 529 8.42 -19.93 -24.60
C PHE A 529 7.71 -20.81 -25.63
N SER A 530 7.16 -21.94 -25.20
CA SER A 530 6.27 -22.74 -26.04
C SER A 530 5.00 -21.93 -26.27
N ASP A 531 4.86 -21.36 -27.47
CA ASP A 531 3.68 -20.61 -27.93
C ASP A 531 3.51 -19.19 -27.33
N ALA A 532 4.56 -18.63 -26.72
CA ALA A 532 4.47 -17.39 -25.97
C ALA A 532 4.30 -16.18 -26.91
N ARG A 533 3.08 -15.65 -26.95
CA ARG A 533 2.64 -14.41 -27.60
C ARG A 533 3.24 -13.19 -26.89
N VAL A 534 4.56 -13.05 -26.90
CA VAL A 534 5.29 -12.03 -26.13
C VAL A 534 5.51 -10.77 -26.95
N LEU A 535 5.19 -9.61 -26.35
CA LEU A 535 5.58 -8.28 -26.83
C LEU A 535 7.10 -8.10 -26.68
N SER A 536 7.85 -8.62 -27.65
CA SER A 536 9.31 -8.54 -27.71
C SER A 536 9.78 -7.49 -28.70
N TYR A 537 11.02 -7.00 -28.54
CA TYR A 537 11.58 -5.95 -29.40
C TYR A 537 11.49 -6.28 -30.91
N PRO A 538 11.85 -7.48 -31.41
CA PRO A 538 11.72 -7.82 -32.82
C PRO A 538 10.27 -7.71 -33.34
N VAL A 539 9.29 -8.11 -32.52
CA VAL A 539 7.87 -8.08 -32.89
C VAL A 539 7.34 -6.65 -32.91
N ILE A 540 7.74 -5.83 -31.94
CA ILE A 540 7.41 -4.40 -31.89
C ILE A 540 8.02 -3.68 -33.09
N ARG A 541 9.28 -3.96 -33.42
CA ARG A 541 9.97 -3.41 -34.59
C ARG A 541 9.22 -3.77 -35.88
N LEU A 542 8.83 -5.03 -36.06
CA LEU A 542 8.04 -5.47 -37.21
C LEU A 542 6.70 -4.71 -37.32
N ALA A 543 5.97 -4.60 -36.21
CA ALA A 543 4.67 -3.92 -36.17
C ALA A 543 4.76 -2.40 -36.44
N ASN A 544 5.92 -1.80 -36.20
CA ASN A 544 6.20 -0.39 -36.49
C ASN A 544 6.74 -0.17 -37.91
N ILE A 545 7.52 -1.11 -38.46
CA ILE A 545 7.99 -1.06 -39.87
C ILE A 545 6.84 -1.33 -40.86
N LYS A 546 5.92 -2.24 -40.52
CA LYS A 546 4.81 -2.65 -41.41
C LYS A 546 3.44 -2.43 -40.74
N PRO A 547 2.92 -1.19 -40.73
CA PRO A 547 1.62 -0.85 -40.13
C PRO A 547 0.45 -1.71 -40.64
N ASP A 548 0.47 -2.10 -41.92
CA ASP A 548 -0.58 -2.94 -42.53
C ASP A 548 -0.69 -4.33 -41.88
N SER A 549 0.42 -4.85 -41.35
CA SER A 549 0.45 -6.13 -40.62
C SER A 549 0.14 -5.98 -39.13
N ARG A 550 0.02 -4.75 -38.61
CA ARG A 550 -0.16 -4.47 -37.17
C ARG A 550 -1.41 -5.12 -36.61
N ALA A 551 -2.51 -5.13 -37.36
CA ALA A 551 -3.76 -5.79 -36.94
C ALA A 551 -3.58 -7.32 -36.83
N GLN A 552 -2.86 -7.94 -37.76
CA GLN A 552 -2.60 -9.37 -37.76
C GLN A 552 -1.65 -9.78 -36.62
N ILE A 553 -0.59 -8.98 -36.40
CA ILE A 553 0.36 -9.17 -35.30
C ILE A 553 -0.36 -8.96 -33.95
N SER A 554 -1.18 -7.92 -33.83
CA SER A 554 -1.98 -7.65 -32.63
C SER A 554 -2.92 -8.82 -32.32
N ARG A 555 -3.58 -9.38 -33.34
CA ARG A 555 -4.42 -10.58 -33.17
C ARG A 555 -3.57 -11.77 -32.71
N TYR A 556 -2.43 -12.03 -33.34
CA TYR A 556 -1.51 -13.07 -32.86
C TYR A 556 -1.02 -12.84 -31.43
N LEU A 557 -0.79 -11.60 -31.00
CA LEU A 557 -0.30 -11.33 -29.65
C LEU A 557 -1.39 -11.45 -28.57
N PHE A 558 -2.61 -10.97 -28.85
CA PHE A 558 -3.60 -10.74 -27.80
C PHE A 558 -4.87 -11.60 -27.89
N GLU A 559 -5.07 -12.37 -28.97
CA GLU A 559 -6.23 -13.25 -29.10
C GLU A 559 -6.15 -14.38 -28.06
N ARG A 560 -7.06 -14.36 -27.08
CA ARG A 560 -7.16 -15.38 -26.03
C ARG A 560 -7.53 -16.71 -26.67
N LYS A 561 -6.86 -17.79 -26.30
CA LYS A 561 -7.41 -19.14 -26.51
C LYS A 561 -8.67 -19.21 -25.65
N ASP A 562 -9.84 -19.04 -26.25
CA ASP A 562 -11.08 -19.36 -25.54
C ASP A 562 -10.94 -20.78 -24.99
N ALA A 563 -11.15 -20.91 -23.68
CA ALA A 563 -11.31 -22.20 -23.06
C ALA A 563 -12.58 -22.84 -23.65
N SER A 564 -12.42 -23.52 -24.78
CA SER A 564 -13.32 -24.55 -25.25
C SER A 564 -13.30 -25.69 -24.22
N LYS A 565 -14.02 -25.46 -23.12
CA LYS A 565 -14.65 -26.49 -22.31
C LYS A 565 -16.14 -26.49 -22.63
N THR A 566 -16.48 -26.58 -23.91
CA THR A 566 -17.73 -27.21 -24.34
C THR A 566 -17.33 -28.56 -24.90
N GLY A 567 -17.66 -29.63 -24.16
CA GLY A 567 -17.46 -30.99 -24.60
C GLY A 567 -18.20 -31.22 -25.92
N CYS A 568 -17.47 -31.20 -27.01
CA CYS A 568 -17.91 -31.75 -28.28
C CYS A 568 -16.70 -32.33 -28.99
N SER A 569 -16.62 -33.66 -29.02
CA SER A 569 -15.61 -34.45 -29.71
C SER A 569 -15.81 -34.46 -31.23
N CYS A 570 -16.15 -33.32 -31.82
CA CYS A 570 -16.45 -33.17 -33.24
C CYS A 570 -16.06 -31.76 -33.72
N ALA A 571 -14.78 -31.53 -34.01
CA ALA A 571 -14.38 -30.45 -34.91
C ALA A 571 -13.04 -30.80 -35.55
N GLU A 572 -13.13 -31.44 -36.71
CA GLU A 572 -12.07 -31.44 -37.71
C GLU A 572 -11.58 -30.00 -37.93
N GLU A 573 -10.28 -29.86 -38.16
CA GLU A 573 -9.57 -28.62 -38.47
C GLU A 573 -10.31 -27.81 -39.56
N LYS A 574 -11.17 -26.87 -39.17
CA LYS A 574 -11.66 -25.85 -40.10
C LYS A 574 -10.51 -24.90 -40.38
N LYS A 575 -9.80 -25.15 -41.48
CA LYS A 575 -8.97 -24.17 -42.17
C LYS A 575 -9.78 -22.91 -42.40
N ASP A 576 -9.29 -21.80 -41.85
CA ASP A 576 -9.82 -20.46 -42.09
C ASP A 576 -9.80 -20.19 -43.62
N PRO A 577 -10.93 -19.82 -44.27
CA PRO A 577 -11.00 -19.64 -45.72
C PRO A 577 -10.14 -18.46 -46.24
N CYS A 578 -9.62 -17.62 -45.34
CA CYS A 578 -8.97 -16.37 -45.67
C CYS A 578 -7.43 -16.40 -45.58
N GLY A 579 -6.80 -17.49 -45.17
CA GLY A 579 -5.32 -17.60 -45.09
C GLY A 579 -4.63 -16.59 -44.15
N ASN A 580 -5.39 -15.85 -43.33
CA ASN A 580 -4.91 -14.70 -42.56
C ASN A 580 -4.56 -15.01 -41.09
N SER A 581 -4.49 -16.29 -40.69
CA SER A 581 -4.04 -16.65 -39.34
C SER A 581 -2.51 -16.71 -39.29
N VAL A 582 -1.90 -15.67 -38.71
CA VAL A 582 -0.46 -15.67 -38.44
C VAL A 582 -0.20 -16.67 -37.31
N ASN A 583 0.33 -17.84 -37.63
CA ASN A 583 0.91 -18.74 -36.64
C ASN A 583 2.37 -18.35 -36.35
N TYR A 584 3.00 -18.96 -35.35
CA TYR A 584 4.39 -18.67 -34.97
C TYR A 584 5.36 -18.75 -36.17
N SER A 585 5.19 -19.74 -37.05
CA SER A 585 6.01 -19.89 -38.26
C SER A 585 5.85 -18.71 -39.23
N CYS A 586 4.62 -18.22 -39.42
CA CYS A 586 4.33 -17.03 -40.23
C CYS A 586 4.95 -15.77 -39.61
N LEU A 587 4.86 -15.59 -38.29
CA LEU A 587 5.51 -14.47 -37.59
C LEU A 587 7.03 -14.49 -37.80
N VAL A 588 7.68 -15.63 -37.65
CA VAL A 588 9.13 -15.77 -37.86
C VAL A 588 9.53 -15.46 -39.31
N LEU A 589 8.71 -15.85 -40.29
CA LEU A 589 8.93 -15.50 -41.69
C LEU A 589 8.82 -13.98 -41.90
N LEU A 590 7.78 -13.34 -41.39
CA LEU A 590 7.62 -11.88 -41.48
C LEU A 590 8.77 -11.13 -40.80
N LEU A 591 9.20 -11.59 -39.62
CA LEU A 591 10.34 -11.02 -38.89
C LEU A 591 11.64 -11.05 -39.71
N ARG A 592 11.84 -12.09 -40.53
CA ARG A 592 13.00 -12.24 -41.42
C ARG A 592 12.84 -11.43 -42.71
N GLU A 593 11.70 -11.55 -43.38
CA GLU A 593 11.42 -10.92 -44.68
C GLU A 593 11.49 -9.39 -44.59
N TYR A 594 10.91 -8.80 -43.53
CA TYR A 594 10.88 -7.36 -43.33
C TYR A 594 12.09 -6.82 -42.54
N GLY A 595 13.12 -7.64 -42.31
CA GLY A 595 14.36 -7.21 -41.68
C GLY A 595 14.25 -6.76 -40.21
N ALA A 596 13.20 -7.19 -39.49
CA ALA A 596 13.04 -6.83 -38.07
C ALA A 596 14.12 -7.48 -37.19
N LEU A 597 14.51 -8.73 -37.50
CA LEU A 597 15.60 -9.41 -36.80
C LEU A 597 16.96 -8.78 -37.11
N SER A 598 17.21 -8.39 -38.36
CA SER A 598 18.45 -7.68 -38.72
C SER A 598 18.54 -6.31 -38.06
N ALA A 599 17.44 -5.54 -38.03
CA ALA A 599 17.39 -4.26 -37.33
C ALA A 599 17.61 -4.41 -35.81
N THR A 600 17.07 -5.47 -35.21
CA THR A 600 17.32 -5.78 -33.78
C THR A 600 18.79 -6.09 -33.53
N ARG A 601 19.43 -6.84 -34.44
CA ARG A 601 20.86 -7.13 -34.37
C ARG A 601 21.72 -5.88 -34.52
N GLU A 602 21.35 -4.97 -35.41
CA GLU A 602 22.02 -3.67 -35.56
C GLU A 602 21.87 -2.82 -34.30
N LEU A 603 20.69 -2.79 -33.68
CA LEU A 603 20.50 -2.13 -32.39
C LEU A 603 21.42 -2.73 -31.31
N LEU A 604 21.52 -4.06 -31.22
CA LEU A 604 22.42 -4.71 -30.26
C LEU A 604 23.88 -4.30 -30.48
N ARG A 605 24.34 -4.21 -31.73
CA ARG A 605 25.69 -3.72 -32.06
C ARG A 605 25.89 -2.25 -31.66
N ASP A 606 24.91 -1.37 -31.92
CA ASP A 606 25.00 0.03 -31.49
C ASP A 606 25.02 0.18 -29.95
N ILE A 607 24.22 -0.63 -29.24
CA ILE A 607 24.26 -0.66 -27.76
C ILE A 607 25.63 -1.17 -27.28
N GLU A 608 26.20 -2.19 -27.91
CA GLU A 608 27.54 -2.68 -27.60
C GLU A 608 28.62 -1.61 -27.81
N ASP A 609 28.61 -0.91 -28.95
CA ASP A 609 29.55 0.19 -29.22
C ASP A 609 29.40 1.32 -28.19
N LYS A 610 28.18 1.56 -27.68
CA LYS A 610 27.94 2.49 -26.57
C LYS A 610 28.52 1.96 -25.25
N ILE A 611 28.33 0.68 -24.95
CA ILE A 611 28.91 0.02 -23.77
C ILE A 611 30.44 0.14 -23.80
N GLU A 612 31.08 -0.19 -24.93
CA GLU A 612 32.54 -0.09 -25.07
C GLU A 612 33.03 1.36 -24.87
N ARG A 613 32.31 2.35 -25.41
CA ARG A 613 32.62 3.77 -25.20
C ARG A 613 32.50 4.21 -23.74
N GLU A 614 31.43 3.81 -23.06
CA GLU A 614 31.26 4.12 -21.63
C GLU A 614 32.36 3.47 -20.78
N VAL A 615 32.72 2.22 -21.07
CA VAL A 615 33.84 1.55 -20.38
C VAL A 615 35.15 2.29 -20.61
N MET A 616 35.48 2.66 -21.86
CA MET A 616 36.68 3.46 -22.15
C MET A 616 36.70 4.79 -21.40
N GLN A 617 35.54 5.45 -21.29
CA GLN A 617 35.43 6.70 -20.56
C GLN A 617 35.65 6.50 -19.05
N ILE A 618 35.08 5.45 -18.45
CA ILE A 618 35.28 5.12 -17.03
C ILE A 618 36.74 4.72 -16.76
N GLU A 619 37.36 3.92 -17.62
CA GLU A 619 38.78 3.56 -17.49
C GLU A 619 39.69 4.79 -17.57
N LYS A 620 39.36 5.75 -18.44
CA LYS A 620 40.06 7.03 -18.52
C LYS A 620 39.89 7.89 -17.27
N LEU A 621 38.68 7.95 -16.71
CA LEU A 621 38.38 8.72 -15.50
C LEU A 621 39.03 8.11 -14.24
N THR A 622 39.04 6.79 -14.14
CA THR A 622 39.60 6.05 -13.00
C THR A 622 41.10 5.83 -13.12
N GLY A 623 41.66 5.91 -14.33
CA GLY A 623 43.04 5.54 -14.62
C GLY A 623 43.29 4.02 -14.55
N GLU A 624 42.23 3.21 -14.50
CA GLU A 624 42.30 1.77 -14.24
C GLU A 624 41.48 0.98 -15.27
N VAL A 625 42.15 0.08 -16.00
CA VAL A 625 41.52 -0.86 -16.94
C VAL A 625 40.80 -1.97 -16.17
N ASN A 626 39.57 -2.31 -16.58
CA ASN A 626 38.76 -3.33 -15.92
C ASN A 626 38.65 -4.62 -16.76
N PRO A 627 39.57 -5.58 -16.62
CA PRO A 627 39.56 -6.82 -17.39
C PRO A 627 38.31 -7.68 -17.16
N LEU A 628 37.68 -7.60 -15.97
CA LEU A 628 36.47 -8.38 -15.67
C LEU A 628 35.27 -7.87 -16.47
N ILE A 629 35.08 -6.55 -16.54
CA ILE A 629 34.05 -5.95 -17.39
C ILE A 629 34.33 -6.20 -18.87
N ARG A 630 35.58 -6.10 -19.31
CA ARG A 630 35.98 -6.42 -20.69
C ARG A 630 35.66 -7.87 -21.05
N LYS A 631 35.89 -8.81 -20.13
CA LYS A 631 35.52 -10.23 -20.28
C LYS A 631 34.00 -10.42 -20.34
N LEU A 632 33.26 -9.73 -19.47
CA LEU A 632 31.79 -9.76 -19.47
C LEU A 632 31.24 -9.28 -20.82
N ILE A 633 31.76 -8.17 -21.36
CA ILE A 633 31.39 -7.64 -22.67
C ILE A 633 31.72 -8.61 -23.80
N ALA A 634 32.88 -9.26 -23.77
CA ALA A 634 33.22 -10.27 -24.78
C ALA A 634 32.20 -11.43 -24.79
N GLY A 635 31.71 -11.84 -23.62
CA GLY A 635 30.66 -12.86 -23.47
C GLY A 635 29.27 -12.40 -23.96
N LEU A 636 29.02 -11.09 -24.04
CA LEU A 636 27.76 -10.55 -24.57
C LEU A 636 27.56 -10.91 -26.06
N ARG A 637 28.64 -11.17 -26.81
CA ARG A 637 28.58 -11.58 -28.24
C ARG A 637 28.15 -13.04 -28.43
N GLU A 638 28.22 -13.88 -27.41
CA GLU A 638 27.91 -15.31 -27.54
C GLU A 638 26.44 -15.53 -27.95
N GLY A 639 26.21 -16.38 -28.95
CA GLY A 639 24.87 -16.69 -29.47
C GLY A 639 24.32 -15.69 -30.50
N LEU A 640 25.00 -14.56 -30.74
CA LEU A 640 24.71 -13.68 -31.87
C LEU A 640 25.43 -14.22 -33.11
N LEU A 641 24.74 -15.03 -33.94
CA LEU A 641 25.31 -15.57 -35.18
C LEU A 641 25.88 -14.45 -36.09
N PRO A 642 26.91 -14.74 -36.91
CA PRO A 642 27.55 -13.78 -37.82
C PRO A 642 26.63 -13.20 -38.89
#